data_AF-A0A2C9UBZ6-F1
#
_entry.id   AF-A0A2C9UBZ6-F1
#
_cell.length_a   1.000
_cell.length_b   1.000
_cell.length_c   1.000
_cell.angle_alpha   90.00
_cell.angle_beta   90.00
_cell.angle_gamma   90.00
#
_symmetry.space_group_name_H-M   'P 1'
#
loop_
_entity.id
_entity.type
_entity.pdbx_description
1 polymer ?
#
loop_
_entity_poly.entity_id
_entity_poly.type
_entity_poly.pdbx_seq_one_letter_code
_entity_poly.pdbx_strand_id
1 'polypeptide(L)'
;MLFLRNFWVVIVLVTGRNAAANLDRVEGRPHRILLDTDVDTDDFFALLYILKLNRSEFELEAITINANAWSDAGHAVNQIYDILYMMGRDDIAVGVGGEGGILEDGTILPDVGGYLSIIEQGNSTAGGCRYRQAIPVGLGGRLDIDSKYGLRKAFLPQGSRKYSPLRQPTTQQVMIDKISAGPITIFMTGVHTNFAIFLMKKPHLKQNVEHIYIMGGGVRSGKPTGSCPQSASSSCLPSQYVERGNLFAEYDCNPYAEFNIFGDPFAAYQVIHSGIPLTLVPLDATNTIPINEDFFKTFEKSQHTYEAQYCFQSLKIIRDTWFNDQFYTSYFMWDSFASGIAVSIMRNSHNQNGENEFAEMEYMNITVITSNEPYAAYDGSNPFFDGRKIPKFNLKKDGVHSGHVQTSIRDPFCIVQSEKERCQDGYTKEIKGSEGVRVLVATRAKPNPDNSSKLDRAYFKSFLDVLNHPQQTGKFNFTTQFPYYKEVLYKPDFGNKKLGKPIVFDMDMSAGDFLALFYLLKLPAEEINLKAIIVSPTGWANAATIDVVYDLLHMMGRDDIPVGLGDVFAMDLSDPRDCKYVKAIPQGSGGFLDSDTLYGLARHLPRSPRRYTAENSVKFGAPRDTDHPELRQPLALEIWDSVVKTLEPGSKISILTNGPLTNLAKIIQSRKNTSSVIRVSEDVTLC
;
A
#
# COMPACT_ATOMS: atom_id res chain seq x y z
N MET A 1 11.03 65.76 -47.10
CA MET A 1 11.53 65.64 -48.49
C MET A 1 12.83 64.84 -48.44
N LEU A 2 12.87 63.73 -49.18
CA LEU A 2 14.03 62.93 -49.63
C LEU A 2 14.82 62.14 -48.56
N PHE A 3 14.61 60.82 -48.46
CA PHE A 3 15.12 59.67 -49.27
C PHE A 3 16.37 59.05 -48.59
N LEU A 4 16.22 57.95 -47.84
CA LEU A 4 16.46 56.55 -48.25
C LEU A 4 17.93 56.19 -48.50
N ARG A 5 18.49 55.32 -47.65
CA ARG A 5 19.47 54.31 -48.09
C ARG A 5 19.51 53.11 -47.14
N ASN A 6 18.91 52.02 -47.60
CA ASN A 6 19.06 50.67 -47.06
C ASN A 6 20.50 50.18 -47.31
N PHE A 7 21.10 49.56 -46.30
CA PHE A 7 22.22 48.64 -46.49
C PHE A 7 21.88 47.33 -45.75
N TRP A 8 21.64 46.28 -46.54
CA TRP A 8 21.52 44.92 -46.06
C TRP A 8 22.93 44.35 -45.88
N VAL A 9 23.24 43.86 -44.67
CA VAL A 9 24.40 42.99 -44.44
C VAL A 9 23.85 41.58 -44.18
N VAL A 10 24.05 40.71 -45.16
CA VAL A 10 23.87 39.26 -45.02
C VAL A 10 25.09 38.72 -44.28
N ILE A 11 24.91 38.27 -43.04
CA ILE A 11 25.91 37.46 -42.34
C ILE A 11 25.56 36.00 -42.56
N VAL A 12 26.38 35.33 -43.36
CA VAL A 12 26.44 33.87 -43.49
C VAL A 12 27.12 33.34 -42.23
N LEU A 13 26.35 32.67 -41.36
CA LEU A 13 26.89 31.92 -40.23
C LEU A 13 27.19 30.48 -40.67
N VAL A 14 28.48 30.22 -40.80
CA VAL A 14 29.07 28.89 -41.00
C VAL A 14 28.89 28.06 -39.73
N THR A 15 28.49 26.82 -39.94
CA THR A 15 28.17 25.77 -38.98
C THR A 15 29.27 25.48 -37.96
N GLY A 16 28.90 25.54 -36.67
CA GLY A 16 29.59 24.86 -35.57
C GLY A 16 28.62 23.93 -34.84
N ARG A 17 28.64 22.64 -35.18
CA ARG A 17 28.05 21.57 -34.36
C ARG A 17 28.84 21.51 -33.05
N ASN A 18 28.19 21.79 -31.92
CA ASN A 18 28.49 21.35 -30.54
C ASN A 18 28.09 22.43 -29.52
N ALA A 19 26.78 22.66 -29.34
CA ALA A 19 26.20 23.33 -28.17
C ALA A 19 24.67 23.30 -28.30
N ALA A 20 24.04 22.16 -28.03
CA ALA A 20 22.58 22.04 -28.00
C ALA A 20 22.18 21.03 -26.92
N ALA A 21 22.44 21.39 -25.66
CA ALA A 21 21.82 20.79 -24.48
C ALA A 21 22.22 21.65 -23.27
N ASN A 22 21.71 22.89 -23.15
CA ASN A 22 21.64 23.63 -21.86
C ASN A 22 21.09 25.07 -21.95
N LEU A 23 20.12 25.37 -22.82
CA LEU A 23 19.38 26.62 -22.71
C LEU A 23 17.92 26.40 -23.12
N ASP A 24 17.06 26.25 -22.10
CA ASP A 24 15.74 26.89 -22.00
C ASP A 24 15.00 26.33 -20.76
N ARG A 25 15.51 26.61 -19.55
CA ARG A 25 14.64 26.63 -18.36
C ARG A 25 14.08 28.04 -18.26
N VAL A 26 12.81 28.19 -18.61
CA VAL A 26 12.05 29.42 -18.35
C VAL A 26 12.04 29.62 -16.83
N GLU A 27 12.79 30.61 -16.34
CA GLU A 27 12.69 31.08 -14.95
C GLU A 27 11.22 31.38 -14.62
N GLY A 28 10.65 30.66 -13.64
CA GLY A 28 9.34 30.97 -13.07
C GLY A 28 8.23 29.91 -13.20
N ARG A 29 8.51 28.68 -13.65
CA ARG A 29 7.52 27.56 -13.59
C ARG A 29 7.88 26.56 -12.48
N PRO A 30 6.89 26.06 -11.72
CA PRO A 30 7.14 25.09 -10.66
C PRO A 30 7.62 23.77 -11.24
N HIS A 31 8.40 23.02 -10.45
CA HIS A 31 8.74 21.64 -10.75
C HIS A 31 7.49 20.77 -10.69
N ARG A 32 7.14 20.17 -11.82
CA ARG A 32 6.00 19.25 -11.92
C ARG A 32 6.39 17.91 -11.34
N ILE A 33 5.54 17.35 -10.48
CA ILE A 33 5.77 16.09 -9.77
C ILE A 33 4.61 15.13 -10.06
N LEU A 34 4.94 13.87 -10.32
CA LEU A 34 4.04 12.73 -10.24
C LEU A 34 4.55 11.78 -9.15
N LEU A 35 3.69 11.42 -8.21
CA LEU A 35 3.99 10.46 -7.14
C LEU A 35 3.40 9.08 -7.49
N ASP A 36 4.22 8.04 -7.55
CA ASP A 36 3.81 6.64 -7.69
C ASP A 36 4.07 5.92 -6.37
N THR A 37 3.00 5.48 -5.70
CA THR A 37 2.97 5.11 -4.26
C THR A 37 2.17 3.82 -4.06
N ASP A 38 2.46 3.06 -3.02
CA ASP A 38 1.66 1.92 -2.57
C ASP A 38 0.85 2.20 -1.29
N VAL A 39 0.73 3.47 -0.92
CA VAL A 39 -0.28 4.02 0.00
C VAL A 39 -0.22 3.40 1.40
N ASP A 40 1.00 3.13 1.88
CA ASP A 40 1.25 2.83 3.28
C ASP A 40 1.47 4.12 4.11
N THR A 41 1.94 3.97 5.35
CA THR A 41 1.89 5.00 6.38
C THR A 41 3.03 5.99 6.20
N ASP A 42 4.20 5.48 5.84
CA ASP A 42 5.35 6.25 5.39
C ASP A 42 5.07 7.00 4.08
N ASP A 43 4.31 6.43 3.16
CA ASP A 43 3.84 7.16 1.97
C ASP A 43 2.98 8.37 2.34
N PHE A 44 2.16 8.30 3.40
CA PHE A 44 1.41 9.49 3.83
C PHE A 44 2.31 10.58 4.36
N PHE A 45 3.40 10.21 5.03
CA PHE A 45 4.38 11.18 5.49
C PHE A 45 5.03 11.87 4.28
N ALA A 46 5.36 11.11 3.23
CA ALA A 46 5.86 11.64 1.97
C ALA A 46 4.83 12.54 1.26
N LEU A 47 3.62 12.04 1.03
CA LEU A 47 2.55 12.74 0.35
C LEU A 47 2.19 14.05 1.06
N LEU A 48 1.98 14.01 2.37
CA LEU A 48 1.63 15.20 3.14
C LEU A 48 2.79 16.19 3.20
N TYR A 49 4.04 15.72 3.28
CA TYR A 49 5.22 16.58 3.13
C TYR A 49 5.24 17.29 1.77
N ILE A 50 5.00 16.56 0.66
CA ILE A 50 4.96 17.12 -0.71
C ILE A 50 3.82 18.13 -0.86
N LEU A 51 2.62 17.82 -0.35
CA LEU A 51 1.45 18.69 -0.43
C LEU A 51 1.63 20.01 0.35
N LYS A 52 2.57 20.04 1.30
CA LYS A 52 2.91 21.21 2.11
C LYS A 52 3.97 22.12 1.49
N LEU A 53 4.63 21.66 0.42
CA LEU A 53 5.64 22.45 -0.28
C LEU A 53 5.02 23.69 -0.94
N ASN A 54 5.87 24.68 -1.22
CA ASN A 54 5.46 25.89 -1.90
C ASN A 54 5.04 25.58 -3.34
N ARG A 55 3.77 25.78 -3.68
CA ARG A 55 3.20 25.48 -5.01
C ARG A 55 3.79 26.29 -6.15
N SER A 56 4.35 27.47 -5.86
CA SER A 56 5.08 28.25 -6.87
C SER A 56 6.43 27.62 -7.25
N GLU A 57 6.91 26.67 -6.44
CA GLU A 57 8.18 25.97 -6.62
C GLU A 57 7.97 24.49 -6.98
N PHE A 58 6.99 23.82 -6.38
CA PHE A 58 6.68 22.40 -6.56
C PHE A 58 5.19 22.17 -6.78
N GLU A 59 4.84 21.57 -7.91
CA GLU A 59 3.45 21.28 -8.29
C GLU A 59 3.25 19.77 -8.41
N LEU A 60 2.65 19.15 -7.39
CA LEU A 60 2.19 17.76 -7.47
C LEU A 60 0.94 17.70 -8.35
N GLU A 61 1.05 17.10 -9.53
CA GLU A 61 -0.04 17.06 -10.52
C GLU A 61 -0.80 15.73 -10.55
N ALA A 62 -0.16 14.65 -10.10
CA ALA A 62 -0.73 13.33 -10.11
C ALA A 62 -0.19 12.41 -9.02
N ILE A 63 -1.04 11.49 -8.59
CA ILE A 63 -0.73 10.36 -7.74
C ILE A 63 -1.17 9.09 -8.47
N THR A 64 -0.31 8.08 -8.54
CA THR A 64 -0.62 6.77 -9.11
C THR A 64 -0.39 5.69 -8.07
N ILE A 65 -1.29 4.72 -8.01
CA ILE A 65 -1.33 3.70 -6.94
C ILE A 65 -0.80 2.36 -7.47
N ASN A 66 0.22 1.80 -6.83
CA ASN A 66 0.62 0.39 -6.97
C ASN A 66 -0.06 -0.42 -5.87
N ALA A 67 -1.02 -1.25 -6.27
CA ALA A 67 -1.78 -2.14 -5.39
C ALA A 67 -1.18 -3.56 -5.27
N ASN A 68 0.02 -3.79 -5.83
CA ASN A 68 0.74 -5.06 -5.72
C ASN A 68 1.67 -5.16 -4.49
N ALA A 69 1.60 -4.20 -3.57
CA ALA A 69 2.34 -4.22 -2.30
C ALA A 69 1.43 -4.04 -1.07
N TRP A 70 1.61 -2.96 -0.29
CA TRP A 70 1.11 -2.83 1.08
C TRP A 70 -0.37 -2.46 1.20
N SER A 71 -0.99 -1.95 0.14
CA SER A 71 -2.41 -1.62 0.12
C SER A 71 -3.20 -2.34 -0.96
N ASP A 72 -4.50 -2.48 -0.72
CA ASP A 72 -5.50 -2.87 -1.71
C ASP A 72 -6.10 -1.62 -2.38
N ALA A 73 -6.25 -1.69 -3.71
CA ALA A 73 -6.60 -0.53 -4.54
C ALA A 73 -7.88 0.19 -4.08
N GLY A 74 -8.90 -0.56 -3.63
CA GLY A 74 -10.19 -0.01 -3.21
C GLY A 74 -10.11 0.80 -1.91
N HIS A 75 -9.25 0.40 -1.00
CA HIS A 75 -9.01 1.14 0.24
C HIS A 75 -8.06 2.31 0.01
N ALA A 76 -6.98 2.09 -0.75
CA ALA A 76 -5.98 3.08 -1.12
C ALA A 76 -6.56 4.30 -1.85
N VAL A 77 -7.35 4.09 -2.93
CA VAL A 77 -7.94 5.21 -3.71
C VAL A 77 -8.82 6.11 -2.85
N ASN A 78 -9.57 5.46 -1.97
CA ASN A 78 -10.52 6.08 -1.07
C ASN A 78 -9.80 6.93 0.00
N GLN A 79 -8.66 6.44 0.49
CA GLN A 79 -7.80 7.17 1.41
C GLN A 79 -7.12 8.36 0.76
N ILE A 80 -6.57 8.20 -0.45
CA ILE A 80 -5.97 9.30 -1.21
C ILE A 80 -7.02 10.40 -1.47
N TYR A 81 -8.25 10.05 -1.85
CA TYR A 81 -9.32 11.05 -2.01
C TYR A 81 -9.68 11.79 -0.72
N ASP A 82 -9.67 11.11 0.42
CA ASP A 82 -9.95 11.74 1.72
C ASP A 82 -8.81 12.70 2.11
N ILE A 83 -7.54 12.32 1.89
CA ILE A 83 -6.36 13.18 2.11
C ILE A 83 -6.37 14.39 1.16
N LEU A 84 -6.59 14.18 -0.13
CA LEU A 84 -6.63 15.27 -1.12
C LEU A 84 -7.75 16.25 -0.81
N TYR A 85 -8.92 15.75 -0.40
CA TYR A 85 -10.01 16.59 0.04
C TYR A 85 -9.61 17.42 1.27
N MET A 86 -9.04 16.80 2.30
CA MET A 86 -8.53 17.49 3.49
C MET A 86 -7.56 18.63 3.13
N MET A 87 -6.64 18.37 2.19
CA MET A 87 -5.64 19.33 1.74
C MET A 87 -6.17 20.36 0.72
N GLY A 88 -7.44 20.25 0.32
CA GLY A 88 -8.06 21.09 -0.70
C GLY A 88 -7.34 20.97 -2.05
N ARG A 89 -7.02 19.73 -2.43
CA ARG A 89 -6.24 19.33 -3.60
C ARG A 89 -6.95 18.31 -4.50
N ASP A 90 -8.26 18.46 -4.61
CA ASP A 90 -9.07 17.65 -5.53
C ASP A 90 -8.72 17.86 -7.01
N ASP A 91 -7.89 18.86 -7.34
CA ASP A 91 -7.30 19.09 -8.66
C ASP A 91 -6.25 18.05 -9.07
N ILE A 92 -5.65 17.33 -8.09
CA ILE A 92 -4.63 16.32 -8.37
C ILE A 92 -5.26 15.09 -9.00
N ALA A 93 -4.72 14.67 -10.14
CA ALA A 93 -5.17 13.45 -10.83
C ALA A 93 -4.78 12.22 -10.01
N VAL A 94 -5.67 11.22 -9.92
CA VAL A 94 -5.39 9.97 -9.21
C VAL A 94 -5.61 8.81 -10.16
N GLY A 95 -4.55 8.05 -10.42
CA GLY A 95 -4.58 6.83 -11.20
C GLY A 95 -4.60 5.60 -10.29
N VAL A 96 -5.55 4.72 -10.51
CA VAL A 96 -5.57 3.37 -9.92
C VAL A 96 -5.23 2.40 -11.03
N GLY A 97 -4.75 1.19 -10.76
CA GLY A 97 -4.48 0.21 -11.82
C GLY A 97 -5.62 0.07 -12.86
N GLY A 98 -5.32 -0.50 -14.02
CA GLY A 98 -6.34 -0.74 -15.03
C GLY A 98 -6.55 -2.23 -15.31
N GLU A 99 -7.71 -2.52 -15.92
CA GLU A 99 -8.21 -3.87 -16.19
C GLU A 99 -7.53 -4.56 -17.38
N GLY A 100 -6.64 -3.84 -18.06
CA GLY A 100 -5.83 -4.39 -19.13
C GLY A 100 -4.85 -5.45 -18.63
N GLY A 101 -4.39 -6.25 -19.58
CA GLY A 101 -3.46 -7.34 -19.32
C GLY A 101 -2.18 -7.33 -20.15
N ILE A 102 -1.30 -8.28 -19.84
CA ILE A 102 -0.17 -8.64 -20.69
C ILE A 102 -0.48 -9.97 -21.36
N LEU A 103 -0.57 -9.95 -22.69
CA LEU A 103 -0.87 -11.13 -23.49
C LEU A 103 0.27 -12.16 -23.40
N GLU A 104 0.00 -13.37 -23.88
CA GLU A 104 0.99 -14.45 -23.88
C GLU A 104 2.25 -14.07 -24.68
N ASP A 105 2.14 -13.35 -25.78
CA ASP A 105 3.30 -12.91 -26.57
C ASP A 105 4.07 -11.74 -25.95
N GLY A 106 3.64 -11.23 -24.78
CA GLY A 106 4.23 -10.06 -24.12
C GLY A 106 3.66 -8.73 -24.60
N THR A 107 2.62 -8.72 -25.44
CA THR A 107 1.92 -7.50 -25.81
C THR A 107 1.23 -6.90 -24.58
N ILE A 108 1.61 -5.66 -24.23
CA ILE A 108 1.01 -4.89 -23.15
C ILE A 108 -0.24 -4.17 -23.68
N LEU A 109 -1.42 -4.52 -23.17
CA LEU A 109 -2.68 -3.93 -23.59
C LEU A 109 -2.85 -2.46 -23.13
N PRO A 110 -3.87 -1.72 -23.63
CA PRO A 110 -4.40 -0.51 -23.00
C PRO A 110 -4.62 -0.69 -21.49
N ASP A 111 -4.40 0.36 -20.70
CA ASP A 111 -4.84 0.37 -19.29
C ASP A 111 -4.38 -0.81 -18.42
N VAL A 112 -3.11 -1.19 -18.50
CA VAL A 112 -2.53 -2.25 -17.66
C VAL A 112 -1.99 -1.61 -16.38
N GLY A 113 -2.40 -2.04 -15.20
CA GLY A 113 -2.00 -1.38 -13.96
C GLY A 113 -1.45 -2.30 -12.87
N GLY A 114 -0.75 -1.67 -11.92
CA GLY A 114 0.00 -2.24 -10.79
C GLY A 114 -0.84 -2.93 -9.73
N TYR A 115 -1.78 -3.79 -10.14
CA TYR A 115 -2.40 -4.78 -9.28
C TYR A 115 -1.50 -5.99 -9.03
N LEU A 116 -0.61 -6.29 -9.99
CA LEU A 116 0.26 -7.45 -10.00
C LEU A 116 1.63 -7.06 -10.55
N SER A 117 2.66 -7.81 -10.19
CA SER A 117 3.96 -7.72 -10.84
C SER A 117 3.86 -8.12 -12.32
N ILE A 118 4.73 -7.57 -13.18
CA ILE A 118 4.71 -7.80 -14.64
C ILE A 118 4.79 -9.29 -14.98
N ILE A 119 5.57 -10.06 -14.21
CA ILE A 119 5.75 -11.51 -14.43
C ILE A 119 4.51 -12.33 -14.08
N GLU A 120 3.62 -11.79 -13.24
CA GLU A 120 2.35 -12.41 -12.84
C GLU A 120 1.15 -11.90 -13.63
N GLN A 121 1.36 -10.92 -14.51
CA GLN A 121 0.28 -10.27 -15.24
C GLN A 121 -0.16 -11.07 -16.47
N GLY A 122 -1.47 -11.28 -16.61
CA GLY A 122 -2.13 -11.98 -17.72
C GLY A 122 -3.14 -11.09 -18.45
N ASN A 123 -4.03 -11.65 -19.29
CA ASN A 123 -5.07 -10.92 -20.05
C ASN A 123 -6.19 -10.29 -19.16
N SER A 124 -6.01 -10.33 -17.84
CA SER A 124 -6.83 -9.71 -16.82
C SER A 124 -5.94 -9.42 -15.61
N THR A 125 -6.47 -8.72 -14.61
CA THR A 125 -5.78 -8.52 -13.32
C THR A 125 -5.89 -9.75 -12.41
N ALA A 126 -6.30 -10.91 -12.93
CA ALA A 126 -6.19 -12.19 -12.25
C ALA A 126 -4.80 -12.79 -12.54
N GLY A 127 -4.04 -13.06 -11.48
CA GLY A 127 -2.68 -13.58 -11.60
C GLY A 127 -2.16 -14.12 -10.27
N GLY A 128 -0.88 -14.49 -10.26
CA GLY A 128 -0.21 -14.97 -9.06
C GLY A 128 -0.09 -13.90 -7.96
N CYS A 129 0.37 -14.29 -6.78
CA CYS A 129 0.63 -13.35 -5.68
C CYS A 129 2.05 -13.52 -5.12
N ARG A 130 2.97 -14.15 -5.86
CA ARG A 130 4.22 -14.72 -5.35
C ARG A 130 5.06 -13.70 -4.59
N TYR A 131 5.16 -12.47 -5.10
CA TYR A 131 5.91 -11.39 -4.45
C TYR A 131 5.08 -10.72 -3.35
N ARG A 132 3.77 -10.57 -3.60
CA ARG A 132 2.80 -10.00 -2.65
C ARG A 132 2.63 -10.83 -1.37
N GLN A 133 3.05 -12.09 -1.36
CA GLN A 133 3.12 -12.97 -0.19
C GLN A 133 4.12 -12.50 0.88
N ALA A 134 5.09 -11.64 0.52
CA ALA A 134 6.01 -11.07 1.49
C ALA A 134 5.30 -10.16 2.51
N ILE A 135 4.10 -9.67 2.16
CA ILE A 135 3.28 -8.80 3.01
C ILE A 135 2.10 -9.61 3.57
N PRO A 136 1.92 -9.67 4.90
CA PRO A 136 0.81 -10.35 5.54
C PRO A 136 -0.54 -9.79 5.08
N VAL A 137 -1.54 -10.66 4.97
CA VAL A 137 -2.91 -10.25 4.59
C VAL A 137 -3.68 -9.68 5.79
N GLY A 138 -3.47 -10.26 6.97
CA GLY A 138 -4.18 -9.90 8.21
C GLY A 138 -3.41 -8.92 9.09
N LEU A 139 -3.38 -9.22 10.39
CA LEU A 139 -2.70 -8.42 11.42
C LEU A 139 -1.23 -8.16 11.04
N GLY A 140 -0.79 -6.92 11.21
CA GLY A 140 0.55 -6.45 10.86
C GLY A 140 0.80 -6.34 9.35
N GLY A 141 -0.25 -6.35 8.53
CA GLY A 141 -0.15 -6.26 7.08
C GLY A 141 -1.35 -5.54 6.45
N ARG A 142 -1.83 -6.01 5.29
CA ARG A 142 -2.79 -5.28 4.46
C ARG A 142 -4.08 -4.86 5.16
N LEU A 143 -4.70 -5.74 5.96
CA LEU A 143 -5.89 -5.38 6.76
C LEU A 143 -5.66 -4.10 7.60
N ASP A 144 -4.53 -4.05 8.28
CA ASP A 144 -4.17 -2.95 9.16
C ASP A 144 -3.88 -1.68 8.36
N ILE A 145 -3.21 -1.81 7.21
CA ILE A 145 -2.92 -0.71 6.29
C ILE A 145 -4.21 -0.17 5.66
N ASP A 146 -5.03 -1.01 5.06
CA ASP A 146 -6.24 -0.61 4.33
C ASP A 146 -7.29 0.06 5.20
N SER A 147 -7.43 -0.42 6.45
CA SER A 147 -8.31 0.21 7.45
C SER A 147 -7.66 1.39 8.16
N LYS A 148 -6.32 1.47 8.14
CA LYS A 148 -5.48 2.25 9.07
C LYS A 148 -5.97 2.15 10.50
N TYR A 149 -6.28 0.93 10.95
CA TYR A 149 -6.82 0.67 12.28
C TYR A 149 -8.05 1.54 12.62
N GLY A 150 -8.86 1.86 11.60
CA GLY A 150 -10.05 2.71 11.72
C GLY A 150 -9.76 4.22 11.77
N LEU A 151 -8.50 4.64 11.87
CA LEU A 151 -8.09 6.05 11.94
C LEU A 151 -8.60 6.84 10.75
N ARG A 152 -8.55 6.25 9.54
CA ARG A 152 -9.00 6.90 8.32
C ARG A 152 -10.43 7.43 8.46
N LYS A 153 -11.36 6.59 8.95
CA LYS A 153 -12.76 6.98 9.15
C LYS A 153 -12.95 7.91 10.34
N ALA A 154 -12.09 7.82 11.35
CA ALA A 154 -12.15 8.64 12.56
C ALA A 154 -11.68 10.08 12.33
N PHE A 155 -10.73 10.26 11.42
CA PHE A 155 -9.97 11.50 11.31
C PHE A 155 -10.17 12.20 9.98
N LEU A 156 -10.16 11.46 8.86
CA LEU A 156 -10.15 12.12 7.56
C LEU A 156 -11.57 12.55 7.15
N PRO A 157 -11.71 13.79 6.64
CA PRO A 157 -12.93 14.23 5.99
C PRO A 157 -13.15 13.47 4.67
N GLN A 158 -14.36 13.53 4.16
CA GLN A 158 -14.78 12.83 2.96
C GLN A 158 -15.22 13.80 1.86
N GLY A 159 -14.45 13.88 0.78
CA GLY A 159 -14.81 14.70 -0.38
C GLY A 159 -15.86 14.06 -1.30
N SER A 160 -16.30 14.84 -2.29
CA SER A 160 -17.24 14.39 -3.33
C SER A 160 -16.61 13.42 -4.34
N ARG A 161 -15.28 13.43 -4.47
CA ARG A 161 -14.55 12.44 -5.27
C ARG A 161 -14.79 11.05 -4.68
N LYS A 162 -14.99 10.08 -5.56
CA LYS A 162 -15.20 8.68 -5.22
C LYS A 162 -14.69 7.80 -6.34
N TYR A 163 -14.30 6.58 -5.99
CA TYR A 163 -14.16 5.53 -6.97
C TYR A 163 -15.50 5.36 -7.71
N SER A 164 -15.44 5.16 -9.02
CA SER A 164 -16.59 4.85 -9.85
C SER A 164 -16.14 3.80 -10.86
N PRO A 165 -16.80 2.64 -10.91
CA PRO A 165 -16.53 1.64 -11.94
C PRO A 165 -16.52 2.28 -13.33
N LEU A 166 -15.60 1.84 -14.18
CA LEU A 166 -15.39 2.29 -15.57
C LEU A 166 -15.04 3.78 -15.77
N ARG A 167 -15.05 4.60 -14.71
CA ARG A 167 -14.75 6.05 -14.78
C ARG A 167 -13.51 6.43 -13.99
N GLN A 168 -13.04 5.56 -13.09
CA GLN A 168 -11.79 5.75 -12.39
C GLN A 168 -10.64 5.81 -13.40
N PRO A 169 -9.88 6.93 -13.47
CA PRO A 169 -8.69 6.98 -14.32
C PRO A 169 -7.71 5.88 -13.95
N THR A 170 -7.18 5.23 -14.98
CA THR A 170 -6.17 4.19 -14.82
C THR A 170 -4.81 4.84 -14.59
N THR A 171 -3.88 4.14 -13.95
CA THR A 171 -2.52 4.63 -13.76
C THR A 171 -1.86 4.98 -15.09
N GLN A 172 -2.03 4.12 -16.11
CA GLN A 172 -1.46 4.37 -17.43
C GLN A 172 -2.06 5.62 -18.09
N GLN A 173 -3.38 5.83 -17.96
CA GLN A 173 -4.03 7.02 -18.49
C GLN A 173 -3.46 8.28 -17.82
N VAL A 174 -3.38 8.30 -16.48
CA VAL A 174 -2.83 9.44 -15.73
C VAL A 174 -1.36 9.70 -16.07
N MET A 175 -0.52 8.67 -16.12
CA MET A 175 0.90 8.81 -16.49
C MET A 175 1.05 9.36 -17.91
N ILE A 176 0.31 8.81 -18.88
CA ILE A 176 0.36 9.28 -20.28
C ILE A 176 -0.07 10.74 -20.36
N ASP A 177 -1.18 11.11 -19.73
CA ASP A 177 -1.70 12.48 -19.79
C ASP A 177 -0.74 13.49 -19.18
N LYS A 178 -0.16 13.19 -18.01
CA LYS A 178 0.74 14.12 -17.31
C LYS A 178 2.13 14.19 -17.93
N ILE A 179 2.69 13.07 -18.35
CA ILE A 179 4.04 13.02 -18.94
C ILE A 179 4.02 13.58 -20.37
N SER A 180 2.95 13.36 -21.15
CA SER A 180 2.84 13.93 -22.50
C SER A 180 2.68 15.46 -22.49
N ALA A 181 2.17 16.04 -21.39
CA ALA A 181 2.00 17.50 -21.26
C ALA A 181 3.31 18.29 -21.12
N GLY A 182 4.44 17.64 -20.83
CA GLY A 182 5.76 18.27 -20.78
C GLY A 182 6.69 17.65 -19.72
N PRO A 183 7.87 18.26 -19.50
CA PRO A 183 8.84 17.81 -18.50
C PRO A 183 8.22 17.61 -17.11
N ILE A 184 8.51 16.48 -16.47
CA ILE A 184 8.00 16.10 -15.16
C ILE A 184 9.00 15.21 -14.41
N THR A 185 9.01 15.33 -13.08
CA THR A 185 9.79 14.50 -12.17
C THR A 185 8.92 13.42 -11.55
N ILE A 186 9.43 12.19 -11.47
CA ILE A 186 8.71 11.06 -10.89
C ILE A 186 9.28 10.75 -9.52
N PHE A 187 8.42 10.70 -8.50
CA PHE A 187 8.72 10.21 -7.16
C PHE A 187 8.12 8.81 -7.08
N MET A 188 8.96 7.80 -6.85
CA MET A 188 8.55 6.41 -6.73
C MET A 188 8.79 5.96 -5.30
N THR A 189 7.70 5.81 -4.55
CA THR A 189 7.71 5.35 -3.15
C THR A 189 7.07 3.99 -2.98
N GLY A 190 6.41 3.46 -4.02
CA GLY A 190 5.94 2.08 -4.07
C GLY A 190 6.69 1.21 -5.09
N VAL A 191 6.08 0.08 -5.44
CA VAL A 191 6.59 -0.85 -6.45
C VAL A 191 6.68 -0.20 -7.84
N HIS A 192 7.60 -0.66 -8.68
CA HIS A 192 7.93 0.01 -9.93
C HIS A 192 7.02 -0.37 -11.13
N THR A 193 6.03 -1.24 -10.92
CA THR A 193 5.26 -1.89 -11.98
C THR A 193 4.56 -0.90 -12.90
N ASN A 194 3.84 0.06 -12.32
CA ASN A 194 3.12 1.10 -13.05
C ASN A 194 4.02 1.84 -14.05
N PHE A 195 5.16 2.33 -13.56
CA PHE A 195 6.07 3.13 -14.38
C PHE A 195 6.86 2.29 -15.40
N ALA A 196 7.25 1.05 -15.05
CA ALA A 196 7.87 0.13 -16.00
C ALA A 196 6.95 -0.19 -17.18
N ILE A 197 5.67 -0.48 -16.92
CA ILE A 197 4.66 -0.70 -17.96
C ILE A 197 4.54 0.55 -18.86
N PHE A 198 4.52 1.74 -18.26
CA PHE A 198 4.49 3.00 -19.00
C PHE A 198 5.70 3.13 -19.93
N LEU A 199 6.91 2.90 -19.43
CA LEU A 199 8.15 3.00 -20.21
C LEU A 199 8.18 1.99 -21.37
N MET A 200 7.77 0.74 -21.12
CA MET A 200 7.74 -0.31 -22.15
C MET A 200 6.71 -0.01 -23.24
N LYS A 201 5.58 0.60 -22.88
CA LYS A 201 4.46 0.88 -23.81
C LYS A 201 4.59 2.22 -24.54
N LYS A 202 5.18 3.22 -23.89
CA LYS A 202 5.33 4.60 -24.42
C LYS A 202 6.79 5.08 -24.34
N PRO A 203 7.74 4.36 -24.95
CA PRO A 203 9.17 4.67 -24.82
C PRO A 203 9.54 6.07 -25.34
N HIS A 204 8.79 6.61 -26.32
CA HIS A 204 9.00 7.96 -26.84
C HIS A 204 8.68 9.07 -25.83
N LEU A 205 7.86 8.81 -24.81
CA LEU A 205 7.54 9.78 -23.76
C LEU A 205 8.57 9.81 -22.63
N LYS A 206 9.51 8.85 -22.59
CA LYS A 206 10.63 8.82 -21.64
C LYS A 206 11.40 10.14 -21.60
N GLN A 207 11.56 10.80 -22.75
CA GLN A 207 12.28 12.08 -22.88
C GLN A 207 11.64 13.24 -22.11
N ASN A 208 10.38 13.12 -21.72
CA ASN A 208 9.67 14.13 -20.91
C ASN A 208 9.86 13.89 -19.41
N VAL A 209 10.57 12.83 -19.01
CA VAL A 209 10.87 12.56 -17.60
C VAL A 209 12.23 13.17 -17.27
N GLU A 210 12.23 14.20 -16.43
CA GLU A 210 13.46 14.93 -16.07
C GLU A 210 14.34 14.10 -15.15
N HIS A 211 13.74 13.49 -14.13
CA HIS A 211 14.44 12.73 -13.10
C HIS A 211 13.50 11.75 -12.42
N ILE A 212 14.05 10.64 -11.91
CA ILE A 212 13.34 9.66 -11.09
C ILE A 212 13.98 9.60 -9.71
N TYR A 213 13.18 9.80 -8.65
CA TYR A 213 13.60 9.59 -7.28
C TYR A 213 12.94 8.33 -6.74
N ILE A 214 13.75 7.35 -6.33
CA ILE A 214 13.28 6.03 -5.89
C ILE A 214 13.55 5.89 -4.39
N MET A 215 12.51 5.60 -3.61
CA MET A 215 12.67 4.91 -2.34
C MET A 215 12.66 3.42 -2.62
N GLY A 216 13.72 2.73 -2.22
CA GLY A 216 13.78 1.28 -2.32
C GLY A 216 15.19 0.74 -2.52
N GLY A 217 15.30 -0.58 -2.41
CA GLY A 217 16.55 -1.31 -2.53
C GLY A 217 17.46 -1.20 -1.30
N GLY A 218 18.52 -1.99 -1.29
CA GLY A 218 19.60 -1.94 -0.31
C GLY A 218 20.90 -2.34 -1.01
N VAL A 219 21.84 -1.42 -1.18
CA VAL A 219 23.03 -1.63 -2.02
C VAL A 219 24.15 -2.28 -1.21
N ARG A 220 24.58 -1.55 -0.18
CA ARG A 220 25.58 -1.90 0.83
C ARG A 220 24.99 -1.83 2.24
N SER A 221 23.66 -1.82 2.36
CA SER A 221 22.94 -1.78 3.63
C SER A 221 23.46 -2.86 4.57
N GLY A 222 23.73 -2.46 5.82
CA GLY A 222 24.05 -3.39 6.90
C GLY A 222 22.80 -3.79 7.67
N LYS A 223 22.97 -4.70 8.64
CA LYS A 223 21.90 -5.13 9.54
C LYS A 223 21.20 -3.92 10.19
N PRO A 224 19.86 -3.88 10.23
CA PRO A 224 19.12 -2.83 10.94
C PRO A 224 19.53 -2.77 12.41
N THR A 225 19.67 -1.57 12.97
CA THR A 225 20.02 -1.38 14.38
C THR A 225 18.81 -1.62 15.29
N GLY A 226 18.44 -2.87 15.62
CA GLY A 226 17.24 -3.10 16.45
C GLY A 226 16.91 -4.55 16.81
N SER A 227 17.91 -5.36 17.14
CA SER A 227 17.76 -6.81 17.39
C SER A 227 16.86 -7.17 18.58
N CYS A 228 15.92 -8.11 18.43
CA CYS A 228 15.23 -8.77 19.56
C CYS A 228 16.25 -9.33 20.57
N PRO A 229 16.10 -9.07 21.89
CA PRO A 229 16.96 -9.68 22.90
C PRO A 229 16.78 -11.21 22.90
N GLN A 230 17.86 -11.94 23.20
CA GLN A 230 17.90 -13.42 23.17
C GLN A 230 16.85 -14.11 24.08
N SER A 231 16.19 -13.37 24.96
CA SER A 231 15.21 -13.86 25.93
C SER A 231 13.74 -13.60 25.58
N ALA A 232 13.43 -13.09 24.37
CA ALA A 232 12.06 -12.81 23.95
C ALA A 232 11.25 -14.11 23.67
N SER A 233 9.95 -14.10 24.01
CA SER A 233 9.02 -15.21 23.80
C SER A 233 8.83 -15.57 22.32
N SER A 234 8.24 -16.74 22.06
CA SER A 234 7.95 -17.34 20.74
C SER A 234 7.13 -16.48 19.75
N SER A 235 6.73 -15.27 20.14
CA SER A 235 6.06 -14.27 19.31
C SER A 235 7.01 -13.27 18.65
N CYS A 236 8.25 -13.08 19.16
CA CYS A 236 9.31 -12.45 18.36
C CYS A 236 10.01 -13.56 17.57
N LEU A 237 9.51 -13.83 16.36
CA LEU A 237 10.29 -14.59 15.38
C LEU A 237 11.51 -13.74 15.02
N PRO A 238 12.74 -14.27 15.12
CA PRO A 238 13.93 -13.46 14.93
C PRO A 238 13.98 -12.85 13.53
N SER A 239 13.87 -11.52 13.44
CA SER A 239 14.34 -10.72 12.30
C SER A 239 15.87 -10.75 12.14
N GLN A 240 16.54 -11.77 12.69
CA GLN A 240 17.96 -11.76 13.07
C GLN A 240 18.97 -12.05 11.94
N TYR A 241 18.55 -12.16 10.67
CA TYR A 241 19.46 -12.50 9.57
C TYR A 241 19.21 -11.77 8.26
N VAL A 242 18.56 -10.61 8.30
CA VAL A 242 18.49 -9.77 7.09
C VAL A 242 19.82 -9.01 6.98
N GLU A 243 20.69 -9.48 6.08
CA GLU A 243 22.01 -8.90 5.89
C GLU A 243 21.94 -7.53 5.20
N ARG A 244 21.02 -7.38 4.23
CA ARG A 244 20.91 -6.20 3.36
C ARG A 244 19.47 -5.74 3.09
N GLY A 245 18.50 -6.65 3.02
CA GLY A 245 17.09 -6.35 2.71
C GLY A 245 16.24 -5.85 3.89
N ASN A 246 14.92 -5.90 3.74
CA ASN A 246 13.95 -5.70 4.84
C ASN A 246 12.74 -6.66 4.81
N LEU A 247 12.74 -7.69 3.96
CA LEU A 247 11.68 -8.71 3.96
C LEU A 247 11.65 -9.44 5.32
N PHE A 248 10.56 -9.29 6.08
CA PHE A 248 10.39 -9.98 7.36
C PHE A 248 9.74 -11.36 7.20
N ALA A 249 9.15 -11.65 6.04
CA ALA A 249 8.65 -12.98 5.71
C ALA A 249 9.82 -13.84 5.20
N GLU A 250 10.32 -14.71 6.08
CA GLU A 250 11.25 -15.82 5.75
C GLU A 250 12.55 -15.40 5.08
N TYR A 251 13.36 -14.69 5.87
CA TYR A 251 14.73 -14.27 5.56
C TYR A 251 15.64 -15.40 5.02
N ASP A 252 15.32 -16.66 5.32
CA ASP A 252 16.09 -17.81 4.86
C ASP A 252 16.06 -17.98 3.33
N CYS A 253 15.00 -17.50 2.68
CA CYS A 253 14.86 -17.56 1.22
C CYS A 253 15.56 -16.39 0.52
N ASN A 254 15.35 -15.16 1.00
CA ASN A 254 15.85 -13.95 0.35
C ASN A 254 16.17 -12.84 1.39
N PRO A 255 17.41 -12.76 1.87
CA PRO A 255 17.84 -11.74 2.83
C PRO A 255 18.31 -10.43 2.18
N TYR A 256 18.22 -10.31 0.85
CA TYR A 256 18.85 -9.23 0.08
C TYR A 256 17.87 -8.16 -0.40
N ALA A 257 16.61 -8.53 -0.58
CA ALA A 257 15.65 -7.67 -1.23
C ALA A 257 14.96 -6.70 -0.27
N GLU A 258 14.60 -5.54 -0.81
CA GLU A 258 13.75 -4.56 -0.16
C GLU A 258 12.34 -4.64 -0.78
N PHE A 259 11.28 -4.41 0.01
CA PHE A 259 9.87 -4.56 -0.40
C PHE A 259 9.51 -3.95 -1.75
N ASN A 260 9.84 -2.68 -2.01
CA ASN A 260 9.46 -2.00 -3.25
C ASN A 260 10.16 -2.58 -4.49
N ILE A 261 11.40 -3.05 -4.35
CA ILE A 261 12.11 -3.73 -5.44
C ILE A 261 11.65 -5.19 -5.57
N PHE A 262 11.39 -5.87 -4.45
CA PHE A 262 10.92 -7.26 -4.42
C PHE A 262 9.49 -7.41 -4.96
N GLY A 263 8.64 -6.40 -4.79
CA GLY A 263 7.25 -6.42 -5.28
C GLY A 263 7.16 -6.64 -6.79
N ASP A 264 8.17 -6.20 -7.55
CA ASP A 264 8.33 -6.49 -8.97
C ASP A 264 9.78 -6.25 -9.43
N PRO A 265 10.67 -7.25 -9.29
CA PRO A 265 12.09 -7.09 -9.62
C PRO A 265 12.32 -6.75 -11.08
N PHE A 266 11.50 -7.31 -11.98
CA PHE A 266 11.60 -7.03 -13.41
C PHE A 266 11.22 -5.58 -13.71
N ALA A 267 10.15 -5.05 -13.12
CA ALA A 267 9.80 -3.64 -13.27
C ALA A 267 10.90 -2.72 -12.73
N ALA A 268 11.43 -3.00 -11.53
CA ALA A 268 12.52 -2.20 -10.96
C ALA A 268 13.76 -2.19 -11.87
N TYR A 269 14.11 -3.33 -12.48
CA TYR A 269 15.15 -3.41 -13.50
C TYR A 269 14.83 -2.50 -14.69
N GLN A 270 13.62 -2.57 -15.26
CA GLN A 270 13.22 -1.73 -16.40
C GLN A 270 13.33 -0.23 -16.10
N VAL A 271 12.96 0.18 -14.88
CA VAL A 271 13.04 1.59 -14.46
C VAL A 271 14.49 2.05 -14.28
N ILE A 272 15.31 1.29 -13.54
CA ILE A 272 16.71 1.66 -13.29
C ILE A 272 17.54 1.64 -14.59
N HIS A 273 17.27 0.70 -15.48
CA HIS A 273 17.90 0.59 -16.80
C HIS A 273 17.24 1.45 -17.88
N SER A 274 16.25 2.28 -17.52
CA SER A 274 15.56 3.12 -18.50
C SER A 274 16.50 4.08 -19.20
N GLY A 275 17.56 4.54 -18.52
CA GLY A 275 18.45 5.61 -18.96
C GLY A 275 17.87 7.02 -18.75
N ILE A 276 16.88 7.16 -17.86
CA ILE A 276 16.48 8.46 -17.28
C ILE A 276 17.43 8.77 -16.11
N PRO A 277 17.83 10.03 -15.87
CA PRO A 277 18.54 10.41 -14.65
C PRO A 277 17.79 9.94 -13.41
N LEU A 278 18.49 9.28 -12.48
CA LEU A 278 17.84 8.73 -11.29
C LEU A 278 18.67 8.89 -10.02
N THR A 279 17.96 9.03 -8.90
CA THR A 279 18.50 9.03 -7.54
C THR A 279 17.84 7.94 -6.73
N LEU A 280 18.65 7.09 -6.13
CA LEU A 280 18.20 6.01 -5.25
C LEU A 280 18.34 6.43 -3.79
N VAL A 281 17.29 6.21 -3.01
CA VAL A 281 17.27 6.34 -1.55
C VAL A 281 17.01 4.95 -0.97
N PRO A 282 18.07 4.15 -0.81
CA PRO A 282 17.96 2.77 -0.35
C PRO A 282 18.01 2.66 1.18
N LEU A 283 17.86 1.43 1.66
CA LEU A 283 18.01 1.03 3.07
C LEU A 283 19.35 1.47 3.67
N ASP A 284 20.41 1.62 2.86
CA ASP A 284 21.70 2.18 3.29
C ASP A 284 21.53 3.51 4.02
N ALA A 285 20.71 4.40 3.46
CA ALA A 285 20.45 5.71 4.02
C ALA A 285 19.30 5.68 5.03
N THR A 286 18.17 5.02 4.70
CA THR A 286 16.99 5.06 5.58
C THR A 286 17.23 4.35 6.91
N ASN A 287 18.07 3.29 6.94
CA ASN A 287 18.47 2.62 8.20
C ASN A 287 19.25 3.54 9.15
N THR A 288 19.69 4.72 8.70
CA THR A 288 20.42 5.70 9.52
C THR A 288 19.53 6.80 10.09
N ILE A 289 18.22 6.77 9.82
CA ILE A 289 17.20 7.71 10.31
C ILE A 289 16.00 6.96 10.94
N PRO A 290 16.21 6.16 12.01
CA PRO A 290 15.12 5.53 12.74
C PRO A 290 14.25 6.59 13.42
N ILE A 291 12.94 6.38 13.48
CA ILE A 291 12.01 7.20 14.26
C ILE A 291 12.29 6.94 15.74
N ASN A 292 13.27 7.65 16.29
CA ASN A 292 13.69 7.49 17.67
C ASN A 292 12.71 8.15 18.66
N GLU A 293 12.90 7.86 19.95
CA GLU A 293 12.00 8.33 21.01
C GLU A 293 11.95 9.86 21.11
N ASP A 294 13.08 10.54 20.89
CA ASP A 294 13.15 12.00 20.94
C ASP A 294 12.38 12.65 19.77
N PHE A 295 12.51 12.10 18.56
CA PHE A 295 11.70 12.52 17.42
C PHE A 295 10.21 12.28 17.71
N PHE A 296 9.83 11.08 18.16
CA PHE A 296 8.43 10.73 18.44
C PHE A 296 7.80 11.69 19.46
N LYS A 297 8.47 11.93 20.60
CA LYS A 297 8.01 12.87 21.64
C LYS A 297 7.99 14.32 21.18
N THR A 298 8.86 14.68 20.25
CA THR A 298 8.86 16.04 19.68
C THR A 298 7.70 16.19 18.69
N PHE A 299 7.45 15.18 17.86
CA PHE A 299 6.30 15.16 16.96
C PHE A 299 4.98 15.14 17.75
N GLU A 300 4.90 14.41 18.86
CA GLU A 300 3.74 14.44 19.78
C GLU A 300 3.34 15.86 20.18
N LYS A 301 4.33 16.76 20.33
CA LYS A 301 4.14 18.15 20.76
C LYS A 301 3.98 19.13 19.59
N SER A 302 4.24 18.70 18.37
CA SER A 302 4.36 19.54 17.17
C SER A 302 3.37 19.08 16.09
N GLN A 303 2.08 19.27 16.37
CA GLN A 303 0.94 18.90 15.51
C GLN A 303 -0.06 20.04 15.37
N HIS A 304 0.45 21.19 14.92
CA HIS A 304 -0.30 22.45 14.83
C HIS A 304 -1.26 22.49 13.64
N THR A 305 -1.18 21.52 12.73
CA THR A 305 -2.01 21.40 11.52
C THR A 305 -2.71 20.04 11.48
N TYR A 306 -3.80 19.92 10.70
CA TYR A 306 -4.57 18.67 10.62
C TYR A 306 -3.75 17.53 10.01
N GLU A 307 -2.96 17.83 8.98
CA GLU A 307 -2.06 16.88 8.35
C GLU A 307 -0.95 16.39 9.30
N ALA A 308 -0.40 17.27 10.16
CA ALA A 308 0.58 16.87 11.16
C ALA A 308 -0.05 15.96 12.23
N GLN A 309 -1.29 16.26 12.65
CA GLN A 309 -2.06 15.41 13.57
C GLN A 309 -2.34 14.04 12.95
N TYR A 310 -2.75 13.99 11.68
CA TYR A 310 -2.99 12.73 10.98
C TYR A 310 -1.73 11.88 10.88
N CYS A 311 -0.61 12.47 10.44
CA CYS A 311 0.69 11.79 10.38
C CYS A 311 1.09 11.22 11.75
N PHE A 312 1.00 12.02 12.81
CA PHE A 312 1.36 11.53 14.14
C PHE A 312 0.41 10.45 14.64
N GLN A 313 -0.91 10.57 14.45
CA GLN A 313 -1.84 9.53 14.88
C GLN A 313 -1.60 8.23 14.13
N SER A 314 -1.29 8.27 12.83
CA SER A 314 -0.87 7.07 12.09
C SER A 314 0.41 6.47 12.67
N LEU A 315 1.42 7.29 12.98
CA LEU A 315 2.67 6.85 13.60
C LEU A 315 2.46 6.25 15.00
N LYS A 316 1.65 6.91 15.83
CA LYS A 316 1.33 6.49 17.20
C LYS A 316 0.67 5.12 17.20
N ILE A 317 -0.30 4.90 16.31
CA ILE A 317 -0.97 3.61 16.23
C ILE A 317 0.04 2.50 15.89
N ILE A 318 0.94 2.72 14.92
CA ILE A 318 2.01 1.75 14.62
C ILE A 318 2.89 1.48 15.85
N ARG A 319 3.27 2.52 16.58
CA ARG A 319 4.06 2.38 17.82
C ARG A 319 3.32 1.58 18.90
N ASP A 320 2.01 1.81 19.03
CA ASP A 320 1.17 1.17 20.05
C ASP A 320 0.82 -0.27 19.67
N THR A 321 0.78 -0.59 18.37
CA THR A 321 0.62 -1.95 17.85
C THR A 321 1.94 -2.72 17.77
N TRP A 322 3.08 -2.03 17.90
CA TRP A 322 4.40 -2.65 17.91
C TRP A 322 4.62 -3.53 19.14
N PHE A 323 5.36 -4.61 18.96
CA PHE A 323 5.55 -5.64 19.99
C PHE A 323 6.27 -5.13 21.25
N ASN A 324 7.13 -4.09 21.15
CA ASN A 324 7.80 -3.42 22.26
C ASN A 324 8.43 -2.07 21.83
N ASP A 325 9.28 -1.47 22.67
CA ASP A 325 9.99 -0.20 22.36
C ASP A 325 11.10 -0.32 21.30
N GLN A 326 11.32 -1.50 20.70
CA GLN A 326 12.17 -1.62 19.51
C GLN A 326 11.61 -0.87 18.31
N PHE A 327 10.35 -0.46 18.34
CA PHE A 327 9.80 0.50 17.39
C PHE A 327 10.78 1.66 17.13
N TYR A 328 11.35 2.24 18.20
CA TYR A 328 12.22 3.41 18.13
C TYR A 328 13.57 3.15 17.42
N THR A 329 13.87 1.90 17.12
CA THR A 329 15.11 1.47 16.49
C THR A 329 14.88 0.63 15.22
N SER A 330 13.64 0.30 14.89
CA SER A 330 13.28 -0.60 13.78
C SER A 330 12.26 -0.03 12.78
N TYR A 331 11.61 1.11 13.10
CA TYR A 331 10.77 1.85 12.17
C TYR A 331 11.50 3.12 11.72
N PHE A 332 11.62 3.35 10.41
CA PHE A 332 12.52 4.37 9.84
C PHE A 332 11.76 5.41 9.02
N MET A 333 12.38 6.56 8.78
CA MET A 333 11.90 7.49 7.74
C MET A 333 12.31 6.97 6.37
N TRP A 334 11.40 6.26 5.71
CA TRP A 334 11.58 5.76 4.34
C TRP A 334 11.13 6.82 3.32
N ASP A 335 9.89 6.76 2.85
CA ASP A 335 9.40 7.56 1.72
C ASP A 335 9.47 9.07 1.92
N SER A 336 9.20 9.52 3.15
CA SER A 336 9.30 10.94 3.48
C SER A 336 10.73 11.42 3.35
N PHE A 337 11.72 10.64 3.81
CA PHE A 337 13.13 10.99 3.67
C PHE A 337 13.54 11.03 2.20
N ALA A 338 13.06 10.08 1.39
CA ALA A 338 13.27 10.10 -0.06
C ALA A 338 12.69 11.37 -0.70
N SER A 339 11.49 11.79 -0.29
CA SER A 339 10.86 13.04 -0.73
C SER A 339 11.67 14.28 -0.31
N GLY A 340 12.20 14.28 0.92
CA GLY A 340 13.10 15.33 1.41
C GLY A 340 14.38 15.46 0.58
N ILE A 341 15.01 14.33 0.27
CA ILE A 341 16.20 14.28 -0.59
C ILE A 341 15.88 14.83 -1.98
N ALA A 342 14.79 14.36 -2.59
CA ALA A 342 14.36 14.78 -3.92
C ALA A 342 14.14 16.30 -3.98
N VAL A 343 13.38 16.85 -3.02
CA VAL A 343 13.12 18.29 -2.91
C VAL A 343 14.43 19.08 -2.76
N SER A 344 15.33 18.65 -1.87
CA SER A 344 16.61 19.34 -1.68
C SER A 344 17.47 19.37 -2.95
N ILE A 345 17.49 18.28 -3.74
CA ILE A 345 18.22 18.25 -5.02
C ILE A 345 17.55 19.18 -6.05
N MET A 346 16.22 19.16 -6.14
CA MET A 346 15.48 19.99 -7.09
C MET A 346 15.69 21.49 -6.82
N ARG A 347 15.67 21.90 -5.54
CA ARG A 347 16.01 23.28 -5.12
C ARG A 347 17.43 23.69 -5.51
N ASN A 348 18.37 22.78 -5.32
CA ASN A 348 19.80 23.04 -5.51
C ASN A 348 20.31 22.59 -6.89
N SER A 349 19.46 22.60 -7.93
CA SER A 349 19.80 22.07 -9.26
C SER A 349 20.99 22.77 -9.98
N HIS A 350 21.54 23.83 -9.40
CA HIS A 350 22.79 24.47 -9.84
C HIS A 350 24.07 23.80 -9.30
N ASN A 351 23.98 22.92 -8.30
CA ASN A 351 25.13 22.20 -7.73
C ASN A 351 25.47 20.97 -8.58
N GLN A 352 26.61 21.04 -9.28
CA GLN A 352 27.04 20.01 -10.24
C GLN A 352 27.47 18.68 -9.59
N ASN A 353 27.57 18.60 -8.25
CA ASN A 353 28.15 17.46 -7.54
C ASN A 353 27.13 16.52 -6.88
N GLY A 354 25.83 16.77 -7.03
CA GLY A 354 24.79 15.93 -6.41
C GLY A 354 24.73 16.05 -4.88
N GLU A 355 25.13 17.21 -4.33
CA GLU A 355 25.04 17.49 -2.90
C GLU A 355 23.59 17.55 -2.43
N ASN A 356 23.35 17.13 -1.18
CA ASN A 356 22.04 17.12 -0.56
C ASN A 356 22.08 17.71 0.85
N GLU A 357 21.06 18.44 1.28
CA GLU A 357 21.00 19.04 2.62
C GLU A 357 20.87 17.98 3.73
N PHE A 358 20.23 16.86 3.43
CA PHE A 358 19.80 15.88 4.42
C PHE A 358 20.57 14.55 4.35
N ALA A 359 21.27 14.27 3.26
CA ALA A 359 21.96 13.00 3.05
C ALA A 359 23.38 13.16 2.49
N GLU A 360 24.24 12.21 2.81
CA GLU A 360 25.48 11.93 2.09
C GLU A 360 25.12 11.18 0.80
N MET A 361 25.75 11.57 -0.31
CA MET A 361 25.43 11.08 -1.65
C MET A 361 26.69 10.54 -2.34
N GLU A 362 26.58 9.41 -3.02
CA GLU A 362 27.67 8.76 -3.75
C GLU A 362 27.17 8.25 -5.11
N TYR A 363 27.97 8.39 -6.17
CA TYR A 363 27.67 7.72 -7.43
C TYR A 363 28.12 6.26 -7.38
N MET A 364 27.18 5.34 -7.62
CA MET A 364 27.46 3.90 -7.65
C MET A 364 27.00 3.30 -8.98
N ASN A 365 27.64 2.21 -9.40
CA ASN A 365 27.17 1.41 -10.53
C ASN A 365 26.33 0.25 -9.99
N ILE A 366 25.03 0.29 -10.22
CA ILE A 366 24.07 -0.67 -9.66
C ILE A 366 23.28 -1.41 -10.74
N THR A 367 22.72 -2.56 -10.39
CA THR A 367 21.71 -3.28 -11.16
C THR A 367 20.69 -3.92 -10.22
N VAL A 368 19.55 -4.35 -10.76
CA VAL A 368 18.56 -5.15 -10.02
C VAL A 368 18.67 -6.60 -10.46
N ILE A 369 18.80 -7.50 -9.49
CA ILE A 369 18.76 -8.93 -9.77
C ILE A 369 17.31 -9.35 -9.99
N THR A 370 16.98 -9.79 -11.21
CA THR A 370 15.62 -10.22 -11.59
C THR A 370 15.42 -11.73 -11.58
N SER A 371 16.52 -12.47 -11.46
CA SER A 371 16.58 -13.93 -11.41
C SER A 371 17.94 -14.33 -10.84
N ASN A 372 18.04 -15.53 -10.26
CA ASN A 372 19.25 -15.97 -9.57
C ASN A 372 20.52 -16.01 -10.43
N GLU A 373 21.68 -15.78 -9.78
CA GLU A 373 22.98 -15.78 -10.44
C GLU A 373 23.35 -17.14 -11.08
N PRO A 374 24.17 -17.10 -12.16
CA PRO A 374 24.51 -15.95 -12.98
C PRO A 374 23.64 -15.99 -14.25
N TYR A 375 22.32 -16.22 -14.09
CA TYR A 375 21.34 -16.67 -15.09
C TYR A 375 21.23 -18.21 -15.19
N ALA A 376 20.92 -18.83 -14.04
CA ALA A 376 20.77 -20.28 -13.82
C ALA A 376 19.93 -21.03 -14.87
N ALA A 377 20.05 -22.37 -14.89
CA ALA A 377 19.29 -23.21 -15.80
C ALA A 377 17.78 -22.98 -15.62
N TYR A 378 17.11 -22.70 -16.74
CA TYR A 378 15.65 -22.61 -16.78
C TYR A 378 15.04 -23.89 -16.19
N ASP A 379 14.34 -23.71 -15.07
CA ASP A 379 13.71 -24.75 -14.27
C ASP A 379 12.18 -24.76 -14.38
N GLY A 380 11.64 -23.92 -15.28
CA GLY A 380 10.20 -23.72 -15.48
C GLY A 380 9.56 -22.69 -14.56
N SER A 381 10.27 -22.14 -13.57
CA SER A 381 9.69 -21.16 -12.62
C SER A 381 9.35 -19.81 -13.28
N ASN A 382 10.04 -19.48 -14.37
CA ASN A 382 10.05 -18.16 -15.01
C ASN A 382 9.07 -18.06 -16.20
N PRO A 383 7.89 -17.44 -16.03
CA PRO A 383 6.83 -17.38 -17.05
C PRO A 383 7.18 -16.54 -18.28
N PHE A 384 8.27 -15.77 -18.27
CA PHE A 384 8.75 -15.09 -19.47
C PHE A 384 9.30 -16.08 -20.51
N PHE A 385 9.78 -17.24 -20.05
CA PHE A 385 10.37 -18.28 -20.89
C PHE A 385 9.58 -19.59 -20.85
N ASP A 386 8.90 -19.88 -19.74
CA ASP A 386 8.26 -21.17 -19.49
C ASP A 386 7.14 -21.49 -20.47
N GLY A 387 7.16 -22.72 -21.01
CA GLY A 387 6.16 -23.19 -21.98
C GLY A 387 6.12 -22.43 -23.31
N ARG A 388 7.12 -21.57 -23.60
CA ARG A 388 7.08 -20.63 -24.73
C ARG A 388 8.08 -20.96 -25.84
N LYS A 389 7.59 -20.86 -27.09
CA LYS A 389 8.45 -20.88 -28.29
C LYS A 389 9.28 -19.60 -28.41
N ILE A 390 8.65 -18.45 -28.15
CA ILE A 390 9.27 -17.11 -28.17
C ILE A 390 9.11 -16.51 -26.77
N PRO A 391 10.20 -16.11 -26.10
CA PRO A 391 10.12 -15.46 -24.79
C PRO A 391 9.31 -14.16 -24.82
N LYS A 392 8.60 -13.85 -23.73
CA LYS A 392 7.90 -12.57 -23.57
C LYS A 392 8.89 -11.40 -23.67
N PHE A 393 8.41 -10.26 -24.16
CA PHE A 393 9.17 -9.00 -24.29
C PHE A 393 10.48 -9.12 -25.08
N ASN A 394 10.59 -10.13 -25.95
CA ASN A 394 11.81 -10.44 -26.72
C ASN A 394 13.05 -10.64 -25.84
N LEU A 395 12.87 -11.15 -24.61
CA LEU A 395 13.97 -11.47 -23.73
C LEU A 395 14.83 -12.60 -24.32
N LYS A 396 16.15 -12.53 -24.09
CA LYS A 396 17.09 -13.56 -24.56
C LYS A 396 17.06 -14.75 -23.60
N LYS A 397 16.91 -15.96 -24.15
CA LYS A 397 17.23 -17.20 -23.41
C LYS A 397 18.71 -17.14 -23.02
N ASP A 398 19.03 -17.60 -21.81
CA ASP A 398 20.36 -17.51 -21.19
C ASP A 398 20.86 -16.07 -20.97
N GLY A 399 19.93 -15.10 -21.00
CA GLY A 399 20.19 -13.69 -20.70
C GLY A 399 19.85 -13.32 -19.26
N VAL A 400 19.93 -12.03 -18.92
CA VAL A 400 19.96 -11.58 -17.52
C VAL A 400 18.70 -11.86 -16.69
N HIS A 401 17.63 -12.29 -17.36
CA HIS A 401 16.32 -12.56 -16.79
C HIS A 401 15.92 -14.03 -16.88
N SER A 402 16.76 -14.93 -17.41
CA SER A 402 16.32 -16.29 -17.79
C SER A 402 16.39 -17.34 -16.69
N GLY A 403 16.93 -16.98 -15.53
CA GLY A 403 17.09 -17.92 -14.41
C GLY A 403 15.81 -18.20 -13.64
N HIS A 404 15.99 -18.93 -12.53
CA HIS A 404 14.95 -19.13 -11.53
C HIS A 404 14.41 -17.78 -11.01
N VAL A 405 13.09 -17.70 -10.88
CA VAL A 405 12.39 -16.60 -10.21
C VAL A 405 11.64 -17.15 -9.02
N GLN A 406 11.73 -16.44 -7.90
CA GLN A 406 11.16 -16.91 -6.64
C GLN A 406 9.65 -17.15 -6.77
N THR A 407 9.21 -18.39 -6.58
CA THR A 407 7.83 -18.86 -6.83
C THR A 407 6.91 -18.70 -5.62
N SER A 408 7.47 -18.58 -4.42
CA SER A 408 6.77 -18.25 -3.18
C SER A 408 7.74 -17.68 -2.14
N ILE A 409 7.22 -17.16 -1.02
CA ILE A 409 8.09 -16.69 0.07
C ILE A 409 8.86 -17.84 0.78
N ARG A 410 8.41 -19.08 0.56
CA ARG A 410 9.00 -20.34 1.06
C ARG A 410 9.58 -21.20 -0.06
N ASP A 411 10.02 -20.57 -1.14
CA ASP A 411 10.47 -21.33 -2.31
C ASP A 411 11.59 -22.32 -1.93
N PRO A 412 11.35 -23.64 -2.07
CA PRO A 412 12.35 -24.65 -1.71
C PRO A 412 13.67 -24.49 -2.47
N PHE A 413 13.65 -23.87 -3.66
CA PHE A 413 14.85 -23.54 -4.41
C PHE A 413 15.72 -22.52 -3.68
N CYS A 414 15.09 -21.60 -2.96
CA CYS A 414 15.76 -20.53 -2.21
C CYS A 414 16.21 -20.96 -0.80
N ILE A 415 15.68 -22.08 -0.27
CA ILE A 415 15.98 -22.61 1.06
C ILE A 415 17.16 -23.59 0.97
N VAL A 416 18.39 -23.10 1.11
CA VAL A 416 19.62 -23.94 1.02
C VAL A 416 20.62 -23.61 2.13
N GLN A 417 21.50 -24.57 2.47
CA GLN A 417 22.46 -24.48 3.60
C GLN A 417 23.61 -23.47 3.40
N SER A 418 23.82 -22.92 2.20
CA SER A 418 24.90 -21.96 1.90
C SER A 418 24.37 -20.59 1.48
N GLU A 419 24.96 -19.51 2.01
CA GLU A 419 24.62 -18.12 1.67
C GLU A 419 24.75 -17.79 0.16
N LYS A 420 25.60 -18.52 -0.59
CA LYS A 420 25.81 -18.28 -2.02
C LYS A 420 24.67 -18.79 -2.92
N GLU A 421 23.77 -19.60 -2.39
CA GLU A 421 22.71 -20.28 -3.15
C GLU A 421 21.31 -19.73 -2.83
N ARG A 422 21.21 -18.71 -1.97
CA ARG A 422 19.95 -18.03 -1.65
C ARG A 422 19.44 -17.19 -2.80
N CYS A 423 18.13 -17.04 -2.90
CA CYS A 423 17.53 -16.23 -3.94
C CYS A 423 17.85 -14.75 -3.75
N GLN A 424 18.04 -14.07 -4.87
CA GLN A 424 18.42 -12.65 -4.90
C GLN A 424 17.44 -11.80 -5.70
N ASP A 425 16.26 -12.33 -6.06
CA ASP A 425 15.17 -11.56 -6.67
C ASP A 425 14.98 -10.23 -5.94
N GLY A 426 15.09 -9.11 -6.66
CA GLY A 426 14.96 -7.76 -6.13
C GLY A 426 16.18 -7.21 -5.40
N TYR A 427 17.32 -7.91 -5.38
CA TYR A 427 18.55 -7.36 -4.81
C TYR A 427 19.08 -6.22 -5.69
N THR A 428 19.28 -5.04 -5.09
CA THR A 428 19.92 -3.90 -5.76
C THR A 428 21.44 -4.02 -5.59
N LYS A 429 22.10 -4.65 -6.55
CA LYS A 429 23.50 -5.05 -6.44
C LYS A 429 24.44 -4.02 -7.05
N GLU A 430 25.49 -3.65 -6.31
CA GLU A 430 26.61 -2.90 -6.88
C GLU A 430 27.49 -3.82 -7.73
N ILE A 431 27.80 -3.39 -8.96
CA ILE A 431 28.58 -4.18 -9.92
C ILE A 431 29.66 -3.35 -10.62
N LYS A 432 30.75 -4.01 -11.02
CA LYS A 432 31.88 -3.39 -11.72
C LYS A 432 31.80 -3.49 -13.25
N GLY A 433 30.88 -4.32 -13.77
CA GLY A 433 30.73 -4.59 -15.20
C GLY A 433 29.91 -3.55 -15.96
N SER A 434 29.86 -3.70 -17.28
CA SER A 434 29.06 -2.87 -18.19
C SER A 434 27.54 -3.04 -18.02
N GLU A 435 27.10 -4.02 -17.25
CA GLU A 435 25.70 -4.30 -16.95
C GLU A 435 25.15 -3.37 -15.84
N GLY A 436 25.97 -2.48 -15.28
CA GLY A 436 25.56 -1.56 -14.23
C GLY A 436 25.16 -0.20 -14.78
N VAL A 437 24.20 0.45 -14.12
CA VAL A 437 23.81 1.84 -14.37
C VAL A 437 24.44 2.71 -13.31
N ARG A 438 25.06 3.82 -13.74
CA ARG A 438 25.60 4.81 -12.82
C ARG A 438 24.47 5.66 -12.24
N VAL A 439 24.27 5.57 -10.93
CA VAL A 439 23.16 6.17 -10.20
C VAL A 439 23.69 7.00 -9.04
N LEU A 440 23.04 8.12 -8.73
CA LEU A 440 23.31 8.87 -7.50
C LEU A 440 22.58 8.19 -6.33
N VAL A 441 23.30 7.70 -5.34
CA VAL A 441 22.76 6.90 -4.24
C VAL A 441 22.95 7.66 -2.92
N ALA A 442 21.88 7.78 -2.13
CA ALA A 442 21.99 8.24 -0.75
C ALA A 442 22.61 7.15 0.11
N THR A 443 23.63 7.46 0.90
CA THR A 443 24.38 6.48 1.70
C THR A 443 24.16 6.61 3.20
N ARG A 444 23.78 7.80 3.66
CA ARG A 444 23.59 8.10 5.09
C ARG A 444 22.79 9.39 5.28
N ALA A 445 21.92 9.42 6.29
CA ALA A 445 21.26 10.65 6.76
C ALA A 445 22.23 11.52 7.56
N LYS A 446 22.30 12.81 7.23
CA LYS A 446 23.17 13.78 7.89
C LYS A 446 22.70 14.07 9.32
N PRO A 447 23.65 14.24 10.28
CA PRO A 447 23.31 14.68 11.62
C PRO A 447 22.70 16.08 11.57
N ASN A 448 21.91 16.42 12.58
CA ASN A 448 21.46 17.80 12.74
C ASN A 448 22.67 18.71 13.01
N PRO A 449 22.87 19.82 12.26
CA PRO A 449 23.97 20.74 12.50
C PRO A 449 23.90 21.42 13.88
N ASP A 450 22.71 21.50 14.49
CA ASP A 450 22.54 21.96 15.86
C ASP A 450 22.71 20.80 16.84
N ASN A 451 23.90 20.67 17.42
CA ASN A 451 24.23 19.64 18.42
C ASN A 451 23.42 19.77 19.73
N SER A 452 22.71 20.89 19.95
CA SER A 452 21.85 21.07 21.13
C SER A 452 20.40 20.62 20.91
N SER A 453 20.02 20.40 19.65
CA SER A 453 18.69 19.91 19.27
C SER A 453 18.49 18.46 19.72
N LYS A 454 17.28 18.14 20.21
CA LYS A 454 16.86 16.75 20.48
C LYS A 454 16.64 15.93 19.21
N LEU A 455 16.37 16.60 18.10
CA LEU A 455 16.29 15.98 16.78
C LEU A 455 17.70 15.78 16.25
N ASP A 456 18.17 14.55 16.18
CA ASP A 456 19.56 14.19 15.86
C ASP A 456 19.86 14.07 14.35
N ARG A 457 18.84 14.21 13.49
CA ARG A 457 18.97 14.25 12.03
C ARG A 457 18.47 15.58 11.48
N ALA A 458 19.18 16.10 10.48
CA ALA A 458 18.80 17.36 9.83
C ALA A 458 17.39 17.30 9.22
N TYR A 459 17.04 16.15 8.64
CA TYR A 459 15.74 15.95 8.02
C TYR A 459 14.56 16.00 9.00
N PHE A 460 14.72 15.51 10.24
CA PHE A 460 13.64 15.54 11.23
C PHE A 460 13.12 16.95 11.51
N LYS A 461 14.04 17.91 11.60
CA LYS A 461 13.67 19.32 11.76
C LYS A 461 12.89 19.81 10.54
N SER A 462 13.42 19.60 9.33
CA SER A 462 12.76 20.00 8.08
C SER A 462 11.35 19.40 7.96
N PHE A 463 11.21 18.10 8.23
CA PHE A 463 9.93 17.40 8.16
C PHE A 463 8.89 18.01 9.12
N LEU A 464 9.24 18.21 10.39
CA LEU A 464 8.34 18.80 11.37
C LEU A 464 8.01 20.26 11.04
N ASP A 465 9.00 21.05 10.60
CA ASP A 465 8.80 22.45 10.22
C ASP A 465 7.83 22.55 9.02
N VAL A 466 8.00 21.72 7.99
CA VAL A 466 7.15 21.70 6.79
C VAL A 466 5.71 21.28 7.13
N LEU A 467 5.52 20.19 7.88
CA LEU A 467 4.18 19.72 8.23
C LEU A 467 3.40 20.74 9.09
N ASN A 468 4.09 21.43 9.99
CA ASN A 468 3.47 22.40 10.90
C ASN A 468 3.35 23.81 10.32
N HIS A 469 3.91 24.06 9.14
CA HIS A 469 3.88 25.36 8.50
C HIS A 469 2.43 25.82 8.24
N PRO A 470 2.01 27.07 8.52
CA PRO A 470 0.61 27.48 8.36
C PRO A 470 0.10 27.47 6.90
N GLN A 471 1.00 27.72 5.94
CA GLN A 471 0.66 27.73 4.52
C GLN A 471 0.35 26.32 4.03
N GLN A 472 -0.59 26.20 3.10
CA GLN A 472 -1.04 24.91 2.55
C GLN A 472 -1.58 23.94 3.61
N THR A 473 -2.05 24.45 4.76
CA THR A 473 -2.66 23.58 5.78
C THR A 473 -3.99 22.98 5.32
N GLY A 474 -4.31 21.81 5.86
CA GLY A 474 -5.59 21.16 5.67
C GLY A 474 -6.74 22.12 5.95
N LYS A 475 -7.75 22.10 5.07
CA LYS A 475 -8.90 23.01 5.10
C LYS A 475 -10.12 22.40 5.78
N PHE A 476 -10.12 21.09 5.97
CA PHE A 476 -11.27 20.35 6.47
C PHE A 476 -10.85 19.45 7.63
N ASN A 477 -11.71 19.38 8.62
CA ASN A 477 -11.64 18.42 9.72
C ASN A 477 -12.93 17.59 9.72
N PHE A 478 -12.83 16.28 9.95
CA PHE A 478 -13.95 15.36 10.09
C PHE A 478 -15.10 15.93 10.96
N THR A 479 -14.80 16.39 12.18
CA THR A 479 -15.85 16.88 13.11
C THR A 479 -16.60 18.09 12.55
N THR A 480 -15.90 18.98 11.85
CA THR A 480 -16.50 20.17 11.24
C THR A 480 -17.30 19.85 9.99
N GLN A 481 -16.87 18.85 9.23
CA GLN A 481 -17.55 18.43 8.01
C GLN A 481 -18.85 17.68 8.32
N PHE A 482 -18.85 16.90 9.39
CA PHE A 482 -20.01 16.14 9.84
C PHE A 482 -20.56 16.72 11.14
N PRO A 483 -21.20 17.91 11.13
CA PRO A 483 -21.66 18.60 12.35
C PRO A 483 -22.75 17.82 13.10
N TYR A 484 -23.40 16.88 12.43
CA TYR A 484 -24.40 15.97 13.02
C TYR A 484 -23.84 14.59 13.36
N TYR A 485 -22.57 14.31 13.05
CA TYR A 485 -21.92 13.09 13.52
C TYR A 485 -21.90 13.10 15.04
N LYS A 486 -22.29 11.97 15.62
CA LYS A 486 -22.27 11.74 17.06
C LYS A 486 -21.68 10.37 17.30
N GLU A 487 -20.82 10.27 18.30
CA GLU A 487 -20.32 8.98 18.79
C GLU A 487 -21.38 8.26 19.61
N VAL A 488 -22.51 7.95 18.97
CA VAL A 488 -23.67 7.32 19.58
C VAL A 488 -24.02 6.08 18.78
N LEU A 489 -24.25 4.98 19.50
CA LEU A 489 -24.75 3.75 18.90
C LEU A 489 -26.27 3.77 18.85
N TYR A 490 -26.83 3.49 17.68
CA TYR A 490 -28.27 3.36 17.50
C TYR A 490 -28.70 1.91 17.74
N LYS A 491 -29.31 1.66 18.89
CA LYS A 491 -29.79 0.35 19.31
C LYS A 491 -31.31 0.39 19.52
N PRO A 492 -32.09 -0.50 18.90
CA PRO A 492 -33.52 -0.57 19.12
C PRO A 492 -33.84 -1.09 20.53
N ASP A 493 -34.88 -0.53 21.14
CA ASP A 493 -35.50 -1.11 22.34
C ASP A 493 -36.71 -1.96 21.91
N PHE A 494 -36.59 -3.26 22.10
CA PHE A 494 -37.66 -4.21 21.78
C PHE A 494 -38.68 -4.35 22.93
N GLY A 495 -38.43 -3.81 24.12
CA GLY A 495 -39.30 -3.92 25.29
C GLY A 495 -39.71 -5.36 25.58
N ASN A 496 -41.03 -5.60 25.66
CA ASN A 496 -41.61 -6.93 25.88
C ASN A 496 -41.94 -7.69 24.59
N LYS A 497 -41.52 -7.20 23.42
CA LYS A 497 -41.80 -7.89 22.15
C LYS A 497 -41.05 -9.21 22.11
N LYS A 498 -41.76 -10.28 21.75
CA LYS A 498 -41.15 -11.58 21.51
C LYS A 498 -40.41 -11.53 20.18
N LEU A 499 -39.10 -11.70 20.23
CA LEU A 499 -38.26 -11.75 19.03
C LEU A 499 -38.46 -13.07 18.27
N GLY A 500 -38.27 -13.00 16.97
CA GLY A 500 -38.45 -14.11 16.04
C GLY A 500 -37.33 -15.14 16.10
N LYS A 501 -37.23 -15.95 15.03
CA LYS A 501 -36.22 -17.02 14.93
C LYS A 501 -34.81 -16.41 14.98
N PRO A 502 -33.91 -16.88 15.87
CA PRO A 502 -32.55 -16.36 15.95
C PRO A 502 -31.74 -16.80 14.73
N ILE A 503 -31.18 -15.83 14.01
CA ILE A 503 -30.34 -16.04 12.83
C ILE A 503 -28.96 -15.45 13.05
N VAL A 504 -27.93 -16.18 12.63
CA VAL A 504 -26.57 -15.65 12.41
C VAL A 504 -26.35 -15.59 10.89
N PHE A 505 -25.86 -14.45 10.40
CA PHE A 505 -25.55 -14.27 8.99
C PHE A 505 -24.04 -14.35 8.76
N ASP A 506 -23.58 -15.37 8.01
CA ASP A 506 -22.20 -15.52 7.54
C ASP A 506 -22.11 -14.94 6.13
N MET A 507 -21.24 -13.94 5.94
CA MET A 507 -21.16 -13.20 4.68
C MET A 507 -19.72 -12.90 4.26
N ASP A 508 -19.45 -12.80 2.96
CA ASP A 508 -18.13 -12.45 2.42
C ASP A 508 -18.01 -11.02 1.89
N MET A 509 -19.01 -10.19 2.22
CA MET A 509 -19.08 -8.76 1.91
C MET A 509 -19.07 -8.43 0.40
N SER A 510 -19.55 -9.34 -0.45
CA SER A 510 -19.88 -8.97 -1.83
C SER A 510 -21.09 -8.02 -1.88
N ALA A 511 -21.33 -7.39 -3.03
CA ALA A 511 -22.54 -6.60 -3.24
C ALA A 511 -23.83 -7.42 -3.00
N GLY A 512 -23.83 -8.72 -3.32
CA GLY A 512 -24.96 -9.61 -3.08
C GLY A 512 -25.23 -9.80 -1.58
N ASP A 513 -24.18 -9.86 -0.77
CA ASP A 513 -24.28 -9.97 0.69
C ASP A 513 -24.85 -8.72 1.32
N PHE A 514 -24.42 -7.54 0.88
CA PHE A 514 -24.98 -6.29 1.37
C PHE A 514 -26.47 -6.15 1.02
N LEU A 515 -26.90 -6.60 -0.16
CA LEU A 515 -28.32 -6.67 -0.52
C LEU A 515 -29.10 -7.64 0.37
N ALA A 516 -28.55 -8.82 0.64
CA ALA A 516 -29.15 -9.78 1.56
C ALA A 516 -29.23 -9.20 2.98
N LEU A 517 -28.20 -8.51 3.46
CA LEU A 517 -28.20 -7.84 4.76
C LEU A 517 -29.30 -6.77 4.83
N PHE A 518 -29.44 -5.92 3.81
CA PHE A 518 -30.53 -4.95 3.75
C PHE A 518 -31.90 -5.62 3.87
N TYR A 519 -32.11 -6.71 3.13
CA TYR A 519 -33.35 -7.47 3.19
C TYR A 519 -33.60 -7.99 4.61
N LEU A 520 -32.62 -8.66 5.23
CA LEU A 520 -32.72 -9.19 6.59
C LEU A 520 -33.04 -8.10 7.63
N LEU A 521 -32.40 -6.93 7.52
CA LEU A 521 -32.63 -5.81 8.44
C LEU A 521 -33.99 -5.12 8.24
N LYS A 522 -34.66 -5.33 7.10
CA LYS A 522 -36.01 -4.83 6.82
C LYS A 522 -37.12 -5.80 7.23
N LEU A 523 -36.80 -7.07 7.47
CA LEU A 523 -37.77 -8.04 7.98
C LEU A 523 -38.19 -7.69 9.42
N PRO A 524 -39.44 -7.97 9.83
CA PRO A 524 -39.88 -7.77 11.19
C PRO A 524 -39.02 -8.57 12.19
N ALA A 525 -38.53 -7.90 13.24
CA ALA A 525 -37.69 -8.54 14.27
C ALA A 525 -38.45 -9.64 15.04
N GLU A 526 -39.78 -9.56 15.06
CA GLU A 526 -40.71 -10.55 15.60
C GLU A 526 -40.77 -11.84 14.77
N GLU A 527 -40.37 -11.81 13.49
CA GLU A 527 -40.29 -12.98 12.61
C GLU A 527 -38.85 -13.52 12.53
N ILE A 528 -37.90 -12.61 12.29
CA ILE A 528 -36.49 -12.92 12.12
C ILE A 528 -35.65 -12.04 13.04
N ASN A 529 -34.93 -12.68 13.97
CA ASN A 529 -34.04 -12.02 14.89
C ASN A 529 -32.59 -12.21 14.44
N LEU A 530 -32.07 -11.27 13.65
CA LEU A 530 -30.65 -11.26 13.28
C LEU A 530 -29.81 -10.96 14.54
N LYS A 531 -29.20 -12.02 15.08
CA LYS A 531 -28.44 -12.01 16.35
C LYS A 531 -27.00 -11.58 16.17
N ALA A 532 -26.38 -11.89 15.04
CA ALA A 532 -25.00 -11.55 14.74
C ALA A 532 -24.72 -11.65 13.25
N ILE A 533 -23.66 -10.95 12.84
CA ILE A 533 -23.01 -11.13 11.56
C ILE A 533 -21.61 -11.69 11.82
N ILE A 534 -21.20 -12.68 11.06
CA ILE A 534 -19.81 -13.14 11.00
C ILE A 534 -19.31 -12.96 9.57
N VAL A 535 -18.13 -12.39 9.42
CA VAL A 535 -17.57 -12.00 8.13
C VAL A 535 -16.52 -13.02 7.71
N SER A 536 -16.59 -13.52 6.49
CA SER A 536 -15.64 -14.45 5.90
C SER A 536 -14.77 -13.72 4.86
N PRO A 537 -13.62 -13.13 5.25
CA PRO A 537 -12.79 -12.31 4.36
C PRO A 537 -11.97 -13.13 3.35
N THR A 538 -12.34 -14.40 3.14
CA THR A 538 -11.70 -15.31 2.17
C THR A 538 -12.45 -15.35 0.83
N GLY A 539 -13.50 -14.54 0.69
CA GLY A 539 -14.34 -14.43 -0.50
C GLY A 539 -14.13 -13.13 -1.27
N TRP A 540 -15.22 -12.47 -1.66
CA TRP A 540 -15.24 -11.39 -2.66
C TRP A 540 -14.74 -10.02 -2.22
N ALA A 541 -14.41 -9.81 -0.95
CA ALA A 541 -13.90 -8.55 -0.44
C ALA A 541 -12.79 -8.78 0.60
N ASN A 542 -11.87 -7.82 0.68
CA ASN A 542 -10.82 -7.81 1.67
C ASN A 542 -11.37 -7.55 3.09
N ALA A 543 -10.65 -8.01 4.10
CA ALA A 543 -11.09 -7.92 5.51
C ALA A 543 -11.38 -6.49 5.98
N ALA A 544 -10.65 -5.49 5.45
CA ALA A 544 -10.85 -4.09 5.80
C ALA A 544 -12.23 -3.55 5.36
N THR A 545 -12.95 -4.24 4.48
CA THR A 545 -14.33 -3.91 4.05
C THR A 545 -15.36 -4.07 5.17
N ILE A 546 -15.01 -4.70 6.30
CA ILE A 546 -15.88 -4.82 7.48
C ILE A 546 -16.41 -3.47 7.98
N ASP A 547 -15.64 -2.42 7.75
CA ASP A 547 -16.00 -1.04 8.03
C ASP A 547 -17.30 -0.59 7.32
N VAL A 548 -17.61 -1.16 6.16
CA VAL A 548 -18.86 -0.91 5.41
C VAL A 548 -20.06 -1.58 6.08
N VAL A 549 -19.84 -2.75 6.71
CA VAL A 549 -20.88 -3.44 7.49
C VAL A 549 -21.32 -2.57 8.67
N TYR A 550 -20.36 -1.94 9.36
CA TYR A 550 -20.66 -1.02 10.46
C TYR A 550 -21.45 0.21 10.02
N ASP A 551 -21.04 0.87 8.95
CA ASP A 551 -21.74 2.03 8.41
C ASP A 551 -23.19 1.69 7.98
N LEU A 552 -23.40 0.51 7.39
CA LEU A 552 -24.73 0.03 7.01
C LEU A 552 -25.61 -0.25 8.23
N LEU A 553 -25.10 -0.97 9.23
CA LEU A 553 -25.83 -1.22 10.48
C LEU A 553 -26.22 0.08 11.18
N HIS A 554 -25.31 1.04 11.20
CA HIS A 554 -25.54 2.36 11.77
C HIS A 554 -26.64 3.11 11.00
N MET A 555 -26.60 3.09 9.67
CA MET A 555 -27.66 3.64 8.80
C MET A 555 -29.03 3.03 9.08
N MET A 556 -29.05 1.73 9.40
CA MET A 556 -30.27 0.97 9.67
C MET A 556 -30.72 1.04 11.14
N GLY A 557 -29.99 1.75 12.00
CA GLY A 557 -30.29 1.87 13.42
C GLY A 557 -30.15 0.54 14.19
N ARG A 558 -29.21 -0.31 13.75
CA ARG A 558 -29.00 -1.68 14.24
C ARG A 558 -27.57 -1.92 14.74
N ASP A 559 -27.02 -0.93 15.46
CA ASP A 559 -25.71 -1.05 16.12
C ASP A 559 -25.72 -2.05 17.30
N ASP A 560 -26.88 -2.62 17.63
CA ASP A 560 -27.04 -3.73 18.57
C ASP A 560 -26.46 -5.04 18.02
N ILE A 561 -26.35 -5.18 16.70
CA ILE A 561 -25.88 -6.43 16.08
C ILE A 561 -24.35 -6.51 16.16
N PRO A 562 -23.79 -7.50 16.87
CA PRO A 562 -22.36 -7.76 16.87
C PRO A 562 -21.91 -8.27 15.51
N VAL A 563 -20.70 -7.84 15.10
CA VAL A 563 -20.05 -8.27 13.85
C VAL A 563 -18.71 -8.87 14.23
N GLY A 564 -18.48 -10.12 13.87
CA GLY A 564 -17.22 -10.82 14.11
C GLY A 564 -16.43 -11.01 12.82
N LEU A 565 -15.14 -10.68 12.83
CA LEU A 565 -14.25 -10.90 11.69
C LEU A 565 -13.69 -12.32 11.73
N GLY A 566 -13.88 -13.07 10.66
CA GLY A 566 -13.28 -14.38 10.46
C GLY A 566 -11.81 -14.30 10.07
N ASP A 567 -11.15 -15.46 10.00
CA ASP A 567 -9.77 -15.51 9.56
C ASP A 567 -9.63 -15.13 8.08
N VAL A 568 -8.54 -14.43 7.76
CA VAL A 568 -8.16 -14.03 6.39
C VAL A 568 -7.69 -15.19 5.50
N PHE A 569 -7.68 -16.41 6.03
CA PHE A 569 -7.23 -17.62 5.34
C PHE A 569 -8.29 -18.73 5.41
N ALA A 570 -8.43 -19.44 4.30
CA ALA A 570 -9.28 -20.61 4.19
C ALA A 570 -8.81 -21.74 5.14
N MET A 571 -9.67 -22.74 5.34
CA MET A 571 -9.36 -23.90 6.18
C MET A 571 -8.15 -24.67 5.67
N ASP A 572 -7.30 -25.13 6.61
CA ASP A 572 -6.24 -26.12 6.39
C ASP A 572 -5.20 -25.75 5.31
N LEU A 573 -4.93 -24.45 5.16
CA LEU A 573 -3.81 -23.99 4.33
C LEU A 573 -2.49 -24.31 5.04
N SER A 574 -1.73 -25.26 4.47
CA SER A 574 -0.43 -25.71 4.97
C SER A 574 0.62 -24.59 5.00
N ASP A 575 0.50 -23.60 4.11
CA ASP A 575 1.12 -22.28 4.24
C ASP A 575 0.00 -21.23 4.29
N PRO A 576 -0.18 -20.51 5.42
CA PRO A 576 -1.16 -19.44 5.52
C PRO A 576 -0.92 -18.31 4.51
N ARG A 577 0.14 -18.31 3.70
CA ARG A 577 0.35 -17.32 2.62
C ARG A 577 0.07 -17.85 1.22
N ASP A 578 -0.40 -19.09 1.05
CA ASP A 578 -0.82 -19.59 -0.27
C ASP A 578 -2.11 -18.90 -0.73
N CYS A 579 -2.09 -18.26 -1.90
CA CYS A 579 -3.24 -17.56 -2.47
C CYS A 579 -4.06 -18.42 -3.45
N LYS A 580 -3.89 -19.74 -3.46
CA LYS A 580 -4.55 -20.66 -4.43
C LYS A 580 -5.98 -20.29 -4.79
N TYR A 581 -6.83 -20.02 -3.78
CA TYR A 581 -8.24 -19.71 -3.99
C TYR A 581 -8.50 -18.24 -4.34
N VAL A 582 -7.71 -17.32 -3.79
CA VAL A 582 -7.84 -15.87 -4.03
C VAL A 582 -7.52 -15.50 -5.49
N LYS A 583 -6.68 -16.28 -6.18
CA LYS A 583 -6.36 -16.08 -7.62
C LYS A 583 -7.59 -16.12 -8.53
N ALA A 584 -8.72 -16.67 -8.08
CA ALA A 584 -9.96 -16.70 -8.85
C ALA A 584 -10.67 -15.34 -8.93
N ILE A 585 -10.33 -14.39 -8.03
CA ILE A 585 -10.97 -13.08 -7.96
C ILE A 585 -10.02 -12.04 -8.58
N PRO A 586 -10.47 -11.26 -9.58
CA PRO A 586 -9.69 -10.17 -10.12
C PRO A 586 -9.31 -9.14 -9.04
N GLN A 587 -8.10 -8.59 -9.12
CA GLN A 587 -7.68 -7.51 -8.22
C GLN A 587 -8.30 -6.15 -8.60
N GLY A 588 -8.59 -5.94 -9.89
CA GLY A 588 -9.21 -4.73 -10.42
C GLY A 588 -10.74 -4.71 -10.36
N SER A 589 -11.34 -3.95 -11.26
CA SER A 589 -12.77 -3.90 -11.54
C SER A 589 -13.33 -5.27 -11.90
N GLY A 590 -14.58 -5.51 -11.52
CA GLY A 590 -15.21 -6.83 -11.50
C GLY A 590 -14.66 -7.74 -10.38
N GLY A 591 -13.82 -7.23 -9.48
CA GLY A 591 -13.22 -7.97 -8.37
C GLY A 591 -13.02 -7.12 -7.11
N PHE A 592 -11.86 -7.24 -6.45
CA PHE A 592 -11.61 -6.65 -5.13
C PHE A 592 -11.82 -5.13 -5.08
N LEU A 593 -11.30 -4.38 -6.06
CA LEU A 593 -11.50 -2.92 -6.11
C LEU A 593 -12.98 -2.53 -6.10
N ASP A 594 -13.82 -3.24 -6.85
CA ASP A 594 -15.25 -2.98 -6.90
C ASP A 594 -15.93 -3.39 -5.59
N SER A 595 -15.65 -4.58 -5.05
CA SER A 595 -16.26 -5.05 -3.80
C SER A 595 -15.86 -4.20 -2.59
N ASP A 596 -14.58 -3.88 -2.44
CA ASP A 596 -14.04 -3.15 -1.27
C ASP A 596 -14.55 -1.72 -1.18
N THR A 597 -14.90 -1.12 -2.32
CA THR A 597 -15.49 0.21 -2.38
C THR A 597 -17.01 0.19 -2.38
N LEU A 598 -17.62 -1.00 -2.39
CA LEU A 598 -19.02 -1.23 -2.73
C LEU A 598 -19.39 -0.48 -4.03
N TYR A 599 -18.58 -0.60 -5.07
CA TYR A 599 -18.70 0.09 -6.35
C TYR A 599 -18.74 1.63 -6.19
N GLY A 600 -18.02 2.14 -5.20
CA GLY A 600 -18.02 3.55 -4.77
C GLY A 600 -19.21 3.97 -3.91
N LEU A 601 -20.14 3.05 -3.60
CA LEU A 601 -21.32 3.34 -2.75
C LEU A 601 -20.99 3.37 -1.27
N ALA A 602 -19.85 2.80 -0.83
CA ALA A 602 -19.43 2.86 0.58
C ALA A 602 -19.32 4.31 1.08
N ARG A 603 -19.00 5.24 0.19
CA ARG A 603 -18.93 6.69 0.47
C ARG A 603 -20.31 7.36 0.65
N HIS A 604 -21.42 6.68 0.38
CA HIS A 604 -22.77 7.23 0.58
C HIS A 604 -23.36 6.81 1.93
N LEU A 605 -22.70 5.89 2.63
CA LEU A 605 -23.14 5.44 3.94
C LEU A 605 -22.74 6.44 5.02
N PRO A 606 -23.49 6.53 6.13
CA PRO A 606 -23.12 7.35 7.27
C PRO A 606 -21.86 6.79 7.93
N ARG A 607 -21.13 7.63 8.66
CA ARG A 607 -19.95 7.21 9.41
C ARG A 607 -20.38 6.62 10.74
N SER A 608 -20.23 5.30 10.88
CA SER A 608 -20.42 4.62 12.16
C SER A 608 -19.31 5.00 13.15
N PRO A 609 -19.61 5.14 14.45
CA PRO A 609 -18.58 5.21 15.49
C PRO A 609 -17.86 3.88 15.70
N ARG A 610 -18.49 2.75 15.31
CA ARG A 610 -17.82 1.44 15.20
C ARG A 610 -16.98 1.42 13.93
N ARG A 611 -15.80 0.83 14.03
CA ARG A 611 -14.80 0.72 12.97
C ARG A 611 -13.89 -0.46 13.27
N TYR A 612 -13.20 -0.95 12.26
CA TYR A 612 -12.08 -1.86 12.50
C TYR A 612 -11.08 -1.16 13.41
N THR A 613 -10.72 -1.81 14.50
CA THR A 613 -9.58 -1.42 15.33
C THR A 613 -8.77 -2.67 15.63
N ALA A 614 -7.45 -2.51 15.73
CA ALA A 614 -6.54 -3.62 15.98
C ALA A 614 -6.96 -4.42 17.21
N GLU A 615 -6.48 -5.66 17.31
CA GLU A 615 -6.67 -6.51 18.48
C GLU A 615 -6.06 -5.98 19.79
N ASN A 616 -5.45 -4.79 19.76
CA ASN A 616 -4.54 -4.27 20.77
C ASN A 616 -5.23 -3.76 22.03
N SER A 617 -5.45 -4.71 22.93
CA SER A 617 -5.53 -4.46 24.36
C SER A 617 -4.73 -5.51 25.13
N VAL A 618 -4.11 -5.10 26.24
CA VAL A 618 -3.38 -5.99 27.16
C VAL A 618 -4.28 -7.13 27.64
N LYS A 619 -5.58 -6.86 27.79
CA LYS A 619 -6.60 -7.85 28.15
C LYS A 619 -6.63 -9.05 27.19
N PHE A 620 -6.32 -8.85 25.92
CA PHE A 620 -6.33 -9.87 24.88
C PHE A 620 -4.91 -10.24 24.42
N GLY A 621 -3.90 -10.00 25.26
CA GLY A 621 -2.53 -10.47 25.03
C GLY A 621 -1.65 -9.51 24.22
N ALA A 622 -2.14 -8.30 23.92
CA ALA A 622 -1.30 -7.28 23.29
C ALA A 622 -0.27 -6.70 24.28
N PRO A 623 0.87 -6.17 23.81
CA PRO A 623 1.86 -5.55 24.68
C PRO A 623 1.35 -4.28 25.37
N ARG A 624 0.40 -3.57 24.72
CA ARG A 624 -0.13 -2.26 25.14
C ARG A 624 -1.61 -2.13 24.77
N ASP A 625 -2.30 -1.24 25.48
CA ASP A 625 -3.65 -0.80 25.12
C ASP A 625 -3.58 0.33 24.09
N THR A 626 -4.49 0.28 23.11
CA THR A 626 -4.79 1.43 22.24
C THR A 626 -5.65 2.46 22.97
N ASP A 627 -5.94 3.61 22.35
CA ASP A 627 -6.77 4.66 22.96
C ASP A 627 -8.23 4.20 23.22
N HIS A 628 -8.71 3.19 22.47
CA HIS A 628 -10.09 2.68 22.53
C HIS A 628 -10.16 1.14 22.49
N PRO A 629 -9.64 0.43 23.51
CA PRO A 629 -9.62 -1.04 23.52
C PRO A 629 -11.03 -1.67 23.52
N GLU A 630 -12.05 -0.91 23.95
CA GLU A 630 -13.46 -1.31 23.88
C GLU A 630 -14.01 -1.39 22.45
N LEU A 631 -13.37 -0.70 21.50
CA LEU A 631 -13.75 -0.71 20.08
C LEU A 631 -13.04 -1.81 19.28
N ARG A 632 -12.24 -2.67 19.94
CA ARG A 632 -11.56 -3.84 19.35
C ARG A 632 -12.48 -4.56 18.37
N GLN A 633 -11.95 -4.91 17.20
CA GLN A 633 -12.64 -5.80 16.27
C GLN A 633 -12.83 -7.20 16.90
N PRO A 634 -14.07 -7.65 17.19
CA PRO A 634 -14.29 -8.99 17.71
C PRO A 634 -14.04 -10.05 16.63
N LEU A 635 -13.60 -11.24 17.04
CA LEU A 635 -13.43 -12.39 16.14
C LEU A 635 -14.76 -13.11 15.91
N ALA A 636 -14.93 -13.75 14.74
CA ALA A 636 -16.11 -14.52 14.40
C ALA A 636 -16.44 -15.61 15.45
N LEU A 637 -15.42 -16.31 15.95
CA LEU A 637 -15.58 -17.32 17.01
C LEU A 637 -15.99 -16.71 18.36
N GLU A 638 -15.50 -15.53 18.70
CA GLU A 638 -15.88 -14.82 19.94
C GLU A 638 -17.35 -14.39 19.90
N ILE A 639 -17.78 -13.87 18.75
CA ILE A 639 -19.18 -13.50 18.53
C ILE A 639 -20.07 -14.74 18.57
N TRP A 640 -19.66 -15.84 17.93
CA TRP A 640 -20.40 -17.10 18.01
C TRP A 640 -20.58 -17.57 19.47
N ASP A 641 -19.50 -17.64 20.25
CA ASP A 641 -19.55 -18.06 21.64
C ASP A 641 -20.42 -17.13 22.49
N SER A 642 -20.39 -15.83 22.22
CA SER A 642 -21.24 -14.84 22.87
C SER A 642 -22.73 -15.08 22.58
N VAL A 643 -23.08 -15.27 21.30
CA VAL A 643 -24.47 -15.53 20.88
C VAL A 643 -24.98 -16.80 21.55
N VAL A 644 -24.23 -17.90 21.49
CA VAL A 644 -24.63 -19.19 22.09
C VAL A 644 -24.85 -19.07 23.60
N LYS A 645 -24.01 -18.33 24.33
CA LYS A 645 -24.17 -18.09 25.77
C LYS A 645 -25.44 -17.32 26.13
N THR A 646 -25.96 -16.51 25.22
CA THR A 646 -27.16 -15.68 25.44
C THR A 646 -28.47 -16.34 24.95
N LEU A 647 -28.40 -17.56 24.42
CA LEU A 647 -29.60 -18.29 24.00
C LEU A 647 -30.40 -18.80 25.20
N GLU A 648 -31.72 -18.79 25.07
CA GLU A 648 -32.59 -19.51 26.01
C GLU A 648 -32.35 -21.02 25.92
N PRO A 649 -32.41 -21.77 27.04
CA PRO A 649 -32.22 -23.21 27.04
C PRO A 649 -33.12 -23.92 26.03
N GLY A 650 -32.54 -24.78 25.19
CA GLY A 650 -33.25 -25.53 24.14
C GLY A 650 -33.52 -24.75 22.84
N SER A 651 -33.19 -23.46 22.78
CA SER A 651 -33.24 -22.70 21.54
C SER A 651 -32.15 -23.14 20.56
N LYS A 652 -32.47 -23.08 19.27
CA LYS A 652 -31.53 -23.35 18.17
C LYS A 652 -31.38 -22.15 17.25
N ILE A 653 -30.17 -21.94 16.74
CA ILE A 653 -29.82 -20.88 15.79
C ILE A 653 -29.92 -21.42 14.36
N SER A 654 -30.52 -20.64 13.46
CA SER A 654 -30.37 -20.85 12.02
C SER A 654 -29.20 -20.02 11.50
N ILE A 655 -28.35 -20.60 10.66
CA ILE A 655 -27.24 -19.89 10.04
C ILE A 655 -27.60 -19.66 8.58
N LEU A 656 -27.64 -18.41 8.16
CA LEU A 656 -27.73 -18.03 6.76
C LEU A 656 -26.31 -17.74 6.28
N THR A 657 -25.92 -18.29 5.15
CA THR A 657 -24.55 -18.18 4.66
C THR A 657 -24.55 -17.73 3.20
N ASN A 658 -23.83 -16.66 2.92
CA ASN A 658 -23.53 -16.16 1.59
C ASN A 658 -21.99 -16.01 1.48
N GLY A 659 -21.35 -16.85 0.67
CA GLY A 659 -19.89 -16.87 0.56
C GLY A 659 -19.23 -18.10 1.21
N PRO A 660 -17.89 -18.08 1.39
CA PRO A 660 -17.15 -19.26 1.82
C PRO A 660 -17.49 -19.68 3.24
N LEU A 661 -17.79 -20.98 3.42
CA LEU A 661 -18.16 -21.61 4.70
C LEU A 661 -17.00 -21.75 5.71
N THR A 662 -15.93 -20.97 5.55
CA THR A 662 -14.70 -21.05 6.35
C THR A 662 -15.01 -20.83 7.83
N ASN A 663 -15.80 -19.80 8.15
CA ASN A 663 -16.20 -19.51 9.53
C ASN A 663 -17.03 -20.63 10.13
N LEU A 664 -18.05 -21.09 9.40
CA LEU A 664 -18.91 -22.19 9.84
C LEU A 664 -18.11 -23.48 10.09
N ALA A 665 -17.19 -23.82 9.20
CA ALA A 665 -16.31 -24.97 9.37
C ALA A 665 -15.47 -24.85 10.65
N LYS A 666 -14.88 -23.68 10.94
CA LYS A 666 -14.12 -23.43 12.17
C LYS A 666 -14.99 -23.54 13.42
N ILE A 667 -16.21 -23.00 13.38
CA ILE A 667 -17.17 -23.09 14.48
C ILE A 667 -17.51 -24.55 14.78
N ILE A 668 -17.79 -25.35 13.74
CA ILE A 668 -18.15 -26.77 13.89
C ILE A 668 -16.96 -27.59 14.42
N GLN A 669 -15.74 -27.33 13.95
CA GLN A 669 -14.55 -28.09 14.36
C GLN A 669 -14.03 -27.71 15.76
N SER A 670 -14.05 -26.41 16.10
CA SER A 670 -13.39 -25.91 17.32
C SER A 670 -14.26 -25.95 18.58
N ARG A 671 -15.57 -26.20 18.45
CA ARG A 671 -16.52 -26.17 19.57
C ARG A 671 -17.23 -27.51 19.72
N LYS A 672 -17.34 -27.98 20.95
CA LYS A 672 -18.10 -29.19 21.28
C LYS A 672 -19.60 -28.87 21.27
N ASN A 673 -20.43 -29.83 20.85
CA ASN A 673 -21.89 -29.74 20.83
C ASN A 673 -22.48 -28.65 19.91
N THR A 674 -21.74 -28.13 18.93
CA THR A 674 -22.27 -27.14 17.96
C THR A 674 -23.54 -27.65 17.24
N SER A 675 -23.59 -28.95 16.96
CA SER A 675 -24.75 -29.62 16.33
C SER A 675 -26.03 -29.62 17.18
N SER A 676 -25.94 -29.49 18.50
CA SER A 676 -27.13 -29.39 19.37
C SER A 676 -27.74 -28.00 19.37
N VAL A 677 -26.95 -26.97 19.02
CA VAL A 677 -27.33 -25.56 19.03
C VAL A 677 -27.72 -25.06 17.64
N ILE A 678 -27.17 -25.65 16.57
CA ILE A 678 -27.55 -25.31 15.19
C ILE A 678 -28.85 -26.03 14.80
N ARG A 679 -29.78 -25.28 14.22
CA ARG A 679 -30.97 -25.83 13.56
C ARG A 679 -30.62 -26.21 12.12
N VAL A 680 -30.69 -27.49 11.81
CA VAL A 680 -30.66 -28.00 10.43
C VAL A 680 -32.09 -27.98 9.91
N SER A 681 -32.33 -27.35 8.76
CA SER A 681 -33.64 -27.43 8.07
C SER A 681 -33.70 -28.77 7.33
N GLU A 682 -34.69 -29.61 7.64
CA GLU A 682 -34.97 -30.84 6.87
C GLU A 682 -35.79 -30.55 5.60
N ASP A 683 -36.37 -29.35 5.49
CA ASP A 683 -37.12 -28.90 4.31
C ASP A 683 -36.24 -27.99 3.45
N VAL A 684 -35.55 -28.57 2.46
CA VAL A 684 -34.98 -27.84 1.32
C VAL A 684 -35.87 -28.13 0.12
N THR A 685 -36.99 -27.42 0.02
CA THR A 685 -37.68 -27.23 -1.27
C THR A 685 -37.17 -25.91 -1.83
N LEU A 686 -36.11 -25.97 -2.63
CA LEU A 686 -35.60 -24.82 -3.39
C LEU A 686 -36.74 -24.23 -4.24
N CYS A 687 -37.01 -22.94 -4.09
CA CYS A 687 -37.70 -22.12 -5.10
C CYS A 687 -36.65 -21.34 -5.89
#